data_AF-A0A0D2JU42-F1
#
_entry.id   AF-A0A0D2JU42-F1
#
_cell.length_a   1.000
_cell.length_b   1.000
_cell.length_c   1.000
_cell.angle_alpha   90.00
_cell.angle_beta   90.00
_cell.angle_gamma   90.00
#
_symmetry.space_group_name_H-M   'P 1'
#
loop_
_entity.id
_entity.type
_entity.pdbx_description
1 polymer ?
#
loop_
_entity_poly.entity_id
_entity_poly.type
_entity_poly.pdbx_seq_one_letter_code
_entity_poly.pdbx_strand_id
1 'polypeptide(L)'
;MKIKNTRCLQALISFVLCFLFLCGAHKAWAVEFTADISEEITNSKAVGTILVHPRGYRMDLSVTQKKGKSGKAIIMVDKKSGKTRLFNPQTKTYKEVKSFSFLAFMLDPFQGIEQLKKVATSKKVGSEKVSGFLCDHYAYYDQDFKLADVWYALELDSFPIKAHMVSGRNDRRVKIKINTGDTRFLLSNIKPGSVDTASLNIPAGFSKAPDPREARKKALAALPAVKQTVQGKAPWGRRIGEGGEIRVKVDPMRPVVIELRNFYSSSTGSYKVIPQNAAQADIKPQPFDFTKNWQRKKVEVSKKKKTEWVYIRVEKGLIYATVVNAKDPFKFSRDSKLEEGYLHSAGGRGAFVYSDRKLMVRVTGDSQDAKDSELVFSGCKGSCKDKLFEKRITITNGQTKTWEFPPGHKITICDFRINKTGAVKFRIEQPARESAKRSISKAKTGSTASGPKVVRTTPIKTYGRSTKKSPGKSGNRLNKADSRVIIKALNHGDVKTVKAYLDKGMDANIYVYGAPLLQKAANLSTAEMVKLVIERGGDLSYQNRSGDNALAQAQSNFKHWREVIPVLVKAGVPVDKQTAIWKIAFKTKGGKFKPGAKEMLEYLLDKGADINAPISKAGTTLLMNAAKMAWLEPVEFYLAHGADTKLRDKDNKTALDWARTPRSREKLYQKQQRQKVIKLLESK
;
A
#
# COMPACT_ATOMS: atom_id res chain seq x y z
N MET A 1 -6.15 39.56 72.47
CA MET A 1 -6.43 40.96 72.06
C MET A 1 -7.85 41.05 71.52
N LYS A 2 -8.74 41.76 72.25
CA LYS A 2 -9.96 42.39 71.69
C LYS A 2 -9.51 43.43 70.64
N ILE A 3 -10.27 43.81 69.60
CA ILE A 3 -11.44 44.70 69.66
C ILE A 3 -12.06 44.81 68.23
N LYS A 4 -13.38 44.63 68.17
CA LYS A 4 -14.45 45.37 67.44
C LYS A 4 -14.17 45.95 66.05
N ASN A 5 -15.08 45.68 65.09
CA ASN A 5 -16.25 46.55 64.89
C ASN A 5 -17.20 46.01 63.81
N THR A 6 -18.39 45.64 64.26
CA THR A 6 -19.66 45.67 63.54
C THR A 6 -19.95 47.10 63.07
N ARG A 7 -20.21 47.30 61.77
CA ARG A 7 -21.06 48.34 61.12
C ARG A 7 -20.64 48.53 59.65
N CYS A 8 -20.89 47.51 58.82
CA CYS A 8 -21.02 47.71 57.37
C CYS A 8 -21.93 46.66 56.72
N LEU A 9 -22.84 46.09 57.51
CA LEU A 9 -23.77 45.04 57.11
C LEU A 9 -25.21 45.50 57.42
N GLN A 10 -25.57 46.72 57.04
CA GLN A 10 -26.97 47.21 57.10
C GLN A 10 -27.26 48.50 56.31
N ALA A 11 -26.34 48.98 55.47
CA ALA A 11 -26.53 50.18 54.65
C ALA A 11 -26.49 49.92 53.13
N LEU A 12 -26.60 48.66 52.71
CA LEU A 12 -26.62 48.27 51.28
C LEU A 12 -27.78 47.30 50.96
N ILE A 13 -28.85 47.38 51.74
CA ILE A 13 -30.08 46.59 51.59
C ILE A 13 -31.27 47.42 51.03
N SER A 14 -31.10 48.73 50.79
CA SER A 14 -32.19 49.57 50.25
C SER A 14 -31.91 50.23 48.89
N PHE A 15 -30.90 49.78 48.13
CA PHE A 15 -30.67 50.28 46.76
C PHE A 15 -30.69 49.19 45.67
N VAL A 16 -31.04 47.95 46.01
CA VAL A 16 -31.16 46.81 45.08
C VAL A 16 -32.63 46.41 44.82
N LEU A 17 -33.60 47.14 45.39
CA LEU A 17 -35.03 46.84 45.30
C LEU A 17 -35.81 47.66 44.25
N CYS A 18 -35.12 48.26 43.26
CA CYS A 18 -35.78 48.98 42.15
C CYS A 18 -35.26 48.67 40.73
N PHE A 19 -34.52 47.57 40.54
CA PHE A 19 -34.12 47.12 39.19
C PHE A 19 -34.26 45.59 38.99
N LEU A 20 -35.32 45.01 39.57
CA LEU A 20 -35.70 43.60 39.38
C LEU A 20 -37.10 43.48 38.75
N PHE A 21 -37.39 44.29 37.73
CA PHE A 21 -38.51 44.07 36.81
C PHE A 21 -38.11 44.44 35.37
N LEU A 22 -37.03 43.84 34.89
CA LEU A 22 -36.74 43.64 33.46
C LEU A 22 -35.80 42.43 33.32
N CYS A 23 -36.16 41.33 34.00
CA CYS A 23 -35.75 40.01 33.55
C CYS A 23 -36.47 39.75 32.23
N GLY A 24 -35.88 40.22 31.12
CA GLY A 24 -36.20 39.76 29.78
C GLY A 24 -35.94 38.27 29.73
N ALA A 25 -36.96 37.49 30.08
CA ALA A 25 -37.01 36.06 29.86
C ALA A 25 -36.62 35.81 28.40
N HIS A 26 -35.44 35.23 28.19
CA HIS A 26 -35.05 34.68 26.90
C HIS A 26 -36.00 33.52 26.57
N LYS A 27 -37.16 33.85 26.00
CA LYS A 27 -38.05 32.88 25.36
C LYS A 27 -37.32 32.35 24.13
N ALA A 28 -36.87 31.11 24.22
CA ALA A 28 -36.35 30.36 23.08
C ALA A 28 -37.45 30.17 22.01
N TRP A 29 -37.14 30.57 20.76
CA TRP A 29 -37.75 30.16 19.48
C TRP A 29 -39.30 30.11 19.47
N ALA A 30 -39.94 31.23 19.17
CA ALA A 30 -41.37 31.29 18.85
C ALA A 30 -41.63 31.93 17.48
N VAL A 31 -40.86 31.53 16.45
CA VAL A 31 -41.07 32.00 15.06
C VAL A 31 -41.39 30.82 14.16
N GLU A 32 -42.50 30.95 13.44
CA GLU A 32 -42.97 30.03 12.42
C GLU A 32 -42.93 30.72 11.06
N PHE A 33 -42.35 30.06 10.07
CA PHE A 33 -42.32 30.58 8.70
C PHE A 33 -42.05 29.48 7.68
N THR A 34 -42.35 29.81 6.42
CA THR A 34 -41.89 29.06 5.25
C THR A 34 -40.97 29.93 4.40
N ALA A 35 -40.03 29.32 3.69
CA ALA A 35 -39.14 30.03 2.78
C ALA A 35 -38.63 29.10 1.68
N ASP A 36 -38.19 29.69 0.57
CA ASP A 36 -37.36 29.00 -0.40
C ASP A 36 -35.92 28.98 0.08
N ILE A 37 -35.23 27.86 -0.09
CA ILE A 37 -33.81 27.70 0.24
C ILE A 37 -33.01 27.38 -1.02
N SER A 38 -31.93 28.13 -1.23
CA SER A 38 -30.90 27.81 -2.20
C SER A 38 -29.58 27.59 -1.49
N GLU A 39 -28.97 26.43 -1.70
CA GLU A 39 -27.71 26.03 -1.11
C GLU A 39 -26.71 25.61 -2.20
N GLU A 40 -25.48 26.08 -2.10
CA GLU A 40 -24.35 25.66 -2.91
C GLU A 40 -23.29 25.05 -2.01
N ILE A 41 -22.95 23.80 -2.26
CA ILE A 41 -21.88 23.05 -1.59
C ILE A 41 -20.86 22.67 -2.67
N THR A 42 -19.58 22.53 -2.33
CA THR A 42 -18.52 22.15 -3.28
C THR A 42 -18.94 21.02 -4.24
N ASN A 43 -19.19 21.37 -5.51
CA ASN A 43 -19.65 20.51 -6.62
C ASN A 43 -21.13 20.06 -6.62
N SER A 44 -22.01 20.68 -5.83
CA SER A 44 -23.46 20.43 -5.83
C SER A 44 -24.28 21.68 -5.51
N LYS A 45 -25.46 21.79 -6.11
CA LYS A 45 -26.45 22.82 -5.81
C LYS A 45 -27.73 22.15 -5.31
N ALA A 46 -28.30 22.64 -4.22
CA ALA A 46 -29.59 22.21 -3.71
C ALA A 46 -30.55 23.42 -3.71
N VAL A 47 -31.77 23.21 -4.20
CA VAL A 47 -32.84 24.21 -4.13
C VAL A 47 -34.11 23.55 -3.63
N GLY A 48 -34.92 24.26 -2.87
CA GLY A 48 -36.10 23.67 -2.28
C GLY A 48 -36.83 24.61 -1.34
N THR A 49 -37.62 24.03 -0.45
CA THR A 49 -38.38 24.77 0.56
C THR A 49 -37.94 24.38 1.95
N ILE A 50 -37.96 25.34 2.87
CA ILE A 50 -37.81 25.12 4.30
C ILE A 50 -39.08 25.55 5.03
N LEU A 51 -39.44 24.75 6.02
CA LEU A 51 -40.51 24.99 6.96
C LEU A 51 -39.89 25.01 8.36
N VAL A 52 -40.06 26.11 9.08
CA VAL A 52 -39.47 26.33 10.41
C VAL A 52 -40.56 26.47 11.45
N HIS A 53 -40.40 25.75 12.56
CA HIS A 53 -41.32 25.74 13.69
C HIS A 53 -40.51 25.59 15.00
N PRO A 54 -41.01 26.02 16.18
CA PRO A 54 -40.31 25.85 17.45
C PRO A 54 -39.81 24.43 17.75
N ARG A 55 -40.59 23.41 17.37
CA ARG A 55 -40.25 21.97 17.50
C ARG A 55 -39.08 21.51 16.61
N GLY A 56 -38.79 22.22 15.52
CA GLY A 56 -37.89 21.74 14.49
C GLY A 56 -38.12 22.35 13.11
N TYR A 57 -37.43 21.85 12.11
CA TYR A 57 -37.62 22.28 10.73
C TYR A 57 -37.54 21.11 9.77
N ARG A 58 -38.13 21.33 8.59
CA ARG A 58 -38.11 20.42 7.46
C ARG A 58 -37.60 21.14 6.23
N MET A 59 -36.69 20.49 5.51
CA MET A 59 -36.19 20.94 4.21
C MET A 59 -36.54 19.89 3.16
N ASP A 60 -37.25 20.29 2.11
CA ASP A 60 -37.54 19.48 0.93
C ASP A 60 -36.66 19.99 -0.22
N LEU A 61 -35.60 19.24 -0.55
CA LEU A 61 -34.51 19.69 -1.41
C LEU A 61 -34.45 18.90 -2.72
N SER A 62 -34.20 19.60 -3.82
CA SER A 62 -33.78 19.05 -5.11
C SER A 62 -32.29 19.30 -5.30
N VAL A 63 -31.50 18.23 -5.29
CA VAL A 63 -30.03 18.27 -5.33
C VAL A 63 -29.53 17.95 -6.73
N THR A 64 -28.72 18.84 -7.29
CA THR A 64 -28.04 18.69 -8.58
C THR A 64 -26.53 18.58 -8.36
N GLN A 65 -25.89 17.51 -8.83
CA GLN A 65 -24.44 17.31 -8.70
C GLN A 65 -23.72 17.55 -10.03
N LYS A 66 -22.56 18.22 -10.01
CA LYS A 66 -21.72 18.44 -11.22
C LYS A 66 -21.16 17.12 -11.80
N LYS A 67 -20.97 16.10 -10.96
CA LYS A 67 -20.56 14.73 -11.33
C LYS A 67 -21.25 13.73 -10.41
N GLY A 68 -22.34 13.10 -10.87
CA GLY A 68 -23.07 12.13 -10.05
C GLY A 68 -24.55 12.05 -10.40
N LYS A 69 -25.33 11.41 -9.53
CA LYS A 69 -26.80 11.34 -9.66
C LYS A 69 -27.43 12.51 -8.93
N SER A 70 -28.26 13.28 -9.63
CA SER A 70 -29.17 14.26 -9.05
C SER A 70 -30.37 13.56 -8.42
N GLY A 71 -31.00 14.17 -7.42
CA GLY A 71 -32.14 13.54 -6.73
C GLY A 71 -32.83 14.46 -5.73
N LYS A 72 -33.96 14.00 -5.20
CA LYS A 72 -34.69 14.67 -4.12
C LYS A 72 -34.23 14.15 -2.76
N ALA A 73 -34.18 15.03 -1.76
CA ALA A 73 -33.87 14.69 -0.38
C ALA A 73 -34.82 15.45 0.56
N ILE A 74 -35.28 14.80 1.63
CA ILE A 74 -36.02 15.47 2.70
C ILE A 74 -35.19 15.35 3.97
N ILE A 75 -34.96 16.48 4.65
CA ILE A 75 -34.23 16.55 5.91
C ILE A 75 -35.20 17.08 6.95
N MET A 76 -35.38 16.35 8.04
CA MET A 76 -36.19 16.80 9.17
C MET A 76 -35.37 16.77 10.44
N VAL A 77 -35.38 17.89 11.16
CA VAL A 77 -34.72 18.04 12.45
C VAL A 77 -35.77 18.19 13.53
N ASP A 78 -35.75 17.26 14.48
CA ASP A 78 -36.57 17.31 15.68
C ASP A 78 -35.68 17.75 16.85
N LYS A 79 -35.93 18.96 17.33
CA LYS A 79 -35.14 19.56 18.42
C LYS A 79 -35.42 18.91 19.76
N LYS A 80 -36.66 18.49 20.01
CA LYS A 80 -37.07 17.88 21.29
C LYS A 80 -36.38 16.53 21.49
N SER A 81 -36.33 15.71 20.44
CA SER A 81 -35.66 14.41 20.52
C SER A 81 -34.16 14.45 20.20
N GLY A 82 -33.65 15.58 19.70
CA GLY A 82 -32.25 15.70 19.28
C GLY A 82 -31.89 14.77 18.12
N LYS A 83 -32.84 14.55 17.21
CA LYS A 83 -32.71 13.63 16.07
C LYS A 83 -32.84 14.35 14.75
N THR A 84 -31.99 13.96 13.80
CA THR A 84 -32.10 14.35 12.38
C THR A 84 -32.47 13.13 11.55
N ARG A 85 -33.49 13.27 10.73
CA ARG A 85 -33.98 12.21 9.83
C ARG A 85 -33.73 12.62 8.38
N LEU A 86 -33.08 11.73 7.65
CA LEU A 86 -32.69 11.90 6.25
C LEU A 86 -33.52 10.93 5.41
N PHE A 87 -34.42 11.44 4.59
CA PHE A 87 -35.34 10.64 3.78
C PHE A 87 -34.84 10.53 2.35
N ASN A 88 -34.98 9.34 1.78
CA ASN A 88 -34.77 9.08 0.37
C ASN A 88 -36.14 8.80 -0.30
N PRO A 89 -36.70 9.77 -1.05
CA PRO A 89 -37.99 9.61 -1.71
C PRO A 89 -38.04 8.48 -2.73
N GLN A 90 -36.91 8.10 -3.35
CA GLN A 90 -36.87 7.05 -4.36
C GLN A 90 -37.06 5.66 -3.75
N THR A 91 -36.44 5.41 -2.60
CA THR A 91 -36.52 4.12 -1.91
C THR A 91 -37.63 4.07 -0.87
N LYS A 92 -38.31 5.20 -0.62
CA LYS A 92 -39.28 5.37 0.50
C LYS A 92 -38.70 4.90 1.83
N THR A 93 -37.42 5.21 2.07
CA THR A 93 -36.75 4.89 3.34
C THR A 93 -36.13 6.11 3.98
N TYR A 94 -35.98 6.11 5.30
CA TYR A 94 -35.28 7.16 6.03
C TYR A 94 -34.20 6.63 6.97
N LYS A 95 -33.17 7.44 7.19
CA LYS A 95 -32.12 7.18 8.18
C LYS A 95 -32.25 8.18 9.32
N GLU A 96 -32.16 7.68 10.55
CA GLU A 96 -32.13 8.51 11.76
C GLU A 96 -30.69 8.62 12.26
N VAL A 97 -30.25 9.85 12.57
CA VAL A 97 -28.97 10.15 13.21
C VAL A 97 -29.17 11.11 14.37
N LYS A 98 -28.24 11.10 15.33
CA LYS A 98 -28.19 12.12 16.38
C LYS A 98 -27.94 13.48 15.73
N SER A 99 -28.70 14.51 16.13
CA SER A 99 -28.40 15.89 15.75
C SER A 99 -27.00 16.26 16.26
N PHE A 100 -26.31 17.14 15.54
CA PHE A 100 -24.89 17.46 15.77
C PHE A 100 -23.94 16.26 15.59
N SER A 101 -24.38 15.17 14.95
CA SER A 101 -23.46 14.13 14.47
C SER A 101 -22.75 14.57 13.20
N PHE A 102 -21.62 13.95 12.90
CA PHE A 102 -20.86 14.22 11.68
C PHE A 102 -21.73 14.17 10.41
N LEU A 103 -22.65 13.21 10.29
CA LEU A 103 -23.52 13.11 9.11
C LEU A 103 -24.58 14.22 9.05
N ALA A 104 -25.05 14.69 10.21
CA ALA A 104 -26.01 15.79 10.28
C ALA A 104 -25.37 17.11 9.82
N PHE A 105 -24.16 17.41 10.29
CA PHE A 105 -23.41 18.60 9.87
C PHE A 105 -23.14 18.67 8.37
N MET A 106 -22.94 17.53 7.71
CA MET A 106 -22.63 17.47 6.28
C MET A 106 -23.81 17.87 5.39
N LEU A 107 -25.04 17.79 5.90
CA LEU A 107 -26.26 17.88 5.10
C LEU A 107 -27.19 19.02 5.55
N ASP A 108 -26.85 19.69 6.64
CA ASP A 108 -27.70 20.66 7.29
C ASP A 108 -26.88 21.88 7.74
N PRO A 109 -26.96 23.00 7.00
CA PRO A 109 -26.15 24.18 7.30
C PRO A 109 -26.54 24.84 8.63
N PHE A 110 -27.78 24.68 9.09
CA PHE A 110 -28.26 25.29 10.34
C PHE A 110 -27.65 24.61 11.56
N GLN A 111 -27.49 23.29 11.53
CA GLN A 111 -26.75 22.57 12.58
C GLN A 111 -25.27 22.96 12.60
N GLY A 112 -24.68 23.26 11.43
CA GLY A 112 -23.33 23.81 11.33
C GLY A 112 -23.20 25.17 12.02
N ILE A 113 -24.12 26.09 11.77
CA ILE A 113 -24.16 27.41 12.41
C ILE A 113 -24.32 27.31 13.93
N GLU A 114 -25.23 26.46 14.41
CA GLU A 114 -25.41 26.23 15.85
C GLU A 114 -24.17 25.66 16.52
N GLN A 115 -23.38 24.87 15.80
CA GLN A 115 -22.09 24.40 16.29
C GLN A 115 -21.06 25.54 16.30
N LEU A 116 -21.00 26.38 15.26
CA LEU A 116 -20.10 27.53 15.20
C LEU A 116 -20.31 28.48 16.37
N LYS A 117 -21.56 28.78 16.72
CA LYS A 117 -21.92 29.60 17.89
C LYS A 117 -21.30 29.09 19.20
N LYS A 118 -21.05 27.78 19.33
CA LYS A 118 -20.51 27.16 20.55
C LYS A 118 -18.99 27.11 20.60
N VAL A 119 -18.32 27.08 19.44
CA VAL A 119 -16.89 26.74 19.35
C VAL A 119 -16.02 27.85 18.76
N ALA A 120 -16.61 28.84 18.09
CA ALA A 120 -15.89 29.90 17.40
C ALA A 120 -16.08 31.26 18.11
N THR A 121 -15.09 32.14 17.99
CA THR A 121 -15.25 33.54 18.38
C THR A 121 -16.06 34.25 17.29
N SER A 122 -16.95 35.18 17.67
CA SER A 122 -17.78 35.90 16.70
C SER A 122 -17.65 37.40 16.89
N LYS A 123 -17.71 38.15 15.79
CA LYS A 123 -17.70 39.61 15.76
C LYS A 123 -18.84 40.10 14.89
N LYS A 124 -19.65 41.02 15.41
CA LYS A 124 -20.64 41.75 14.60
C LYS A 124 -19.90 42.65 13.63
N VAL A 125 -20.16 42.47 12.34
CA VAL A 125 -19.54 43.23 11.24
C VAL A 125 -20.38 44.46 10.91
N GLY A 126 -21.70 44.31 10.94
CA GLY A 126 -22.65 45.38 10.65
C GLY A 126 -24.08 44.86 10.61
N SER A 127 -24.99 45.68 10.09
CA SER A 127 -26.37 45.31 9.85
C SER A 127 -26.77 45.73 8.43
N GLU A 128 -27.47 44.86 7.70
CA GLU A 128 -27.92 45.11 6.33
C GLU A 128 -29.25 44.40 6.05
N LYS A 129 -29.97 44.83 5.00
CA LYS A 129 -31.19 44.14 4.58
C LYS A 129 -30.87 42.92 3.70
N VAL A 130 -31.37 41.75 4.08
CA VAL A 130 -31.26 40.51 3.29
C VAL A 130 -32.65 39.91 3.11
N SER A 131 -33.04 39.63 1.87
CA SER A 131 -34.37 39.07 1.53
C SER A 131 -35.55 39.86 2.09
N GLY A 132 -35.39 41.18 2.25
CA GLY A 132 -36.41 42.09 2.81
C GLY A 132 -36.34 42.29 4.33
N PHE A 133 -35.56 41.49 5.05
CA PHE A 133 -35.44 41.54 6.51
C PHE A 133 -34.18 42.28 6.95
N LEU A 134 -34.28 43.05 8.04
CA LEU A 134 -33.09 43.63 8.69
C LEU A 134 -32.29 42.51 9.38
N CYS A 135 -31.02 42.36 9.00
CA CYS A 135 -30.15 41.33 9.52
C CYS A 135 -28.91 41.89 10.19
N ASP A 136 -28.52 41.27 11.31
CA ASP A 136 -27.18 41.42 11.85
C ASP A 136 -26.21 40.44 11.17
N HIS A 137 -25.11 40.98 10.65
CA HIS A 137 -24.03 40.23 10.03
C HIS A 137 -22.94 39.94 11.05
N TYR A 138 -22.68 38.65 11.28
CA TYR A 138 -21.60 38.17 12.13
C TYR A 138 -20.55 37.42 11.31
N ALA A 139 -19.28 37.72 11.58
CA ALA A 139 -18.15 36.93 11.14
C ALA A 139 -17.66 36.04 12.29
N TYR A 140 -17.50 34.75 12.01
CA TYR A 140 -17.01 33.74 12.95
C TYR A 140 -15.56 33.38 12.65
N TYR A 141 -14.76 33.27 13.70
CA TYR A 141 -13.32 33.04 13.63
C TYR A 141 -12.89 31.89 14.53
N ASP A 142 -11.86 31.19 14.08
CA ASP A 142 -10.98 30.39 14.93
C ASP A 142 -9.60 31.05 14.90
N GLN A 143 -9.21 31.65 16.02
CA GLN A 143 -8.06 32.55 16.10
C GLN A 143 -8.17 33.66 15.03
N ASP A 144 -7.24 33.70 14.07
CA ASP A 144 -7.19 34.71 13.00
C ASP A 144 -7.87 34.25 11.71
N PHE A 145 -8.42 33.04 11.66
CA PHE A 145 -9.02 32.48 10.45
C PHE A 145 -10.55 32.62 10.45
N LYS A 146 -11.09 33.32 9.44
CA LYS A 146 -12.55 33.45 9.27
C LYS A 146 -13.16 32.14 8.80
N LEU A 147 -13.99 31.54 9.64
CA LEU A 147 -14.72 30.30 9.39
C LEU A 147 -16.03 30.52 8.64
N ALA A 148 -16.75 31.60 8.96
CA ALA A 148 -18.04 31.88 8.34
C ALA A 148 -18.45 33.35 8.42
N ASP A 149 -19.31 33.75 7.50
CA ASP A 149 -20.17 34.92 7.60
C ASP A 149 -21.62 34.45 7.70
N VAL A 150 -22.39 34.95 8.68
CA VAL A 150 -23.78 34.56 8.91
C VAL A 150 -24.63 35.81 9.15
N TRP A 151 -25.81 35.86 8.51
CA TRP A 151 -26.78 36.94 8.64
C TRP A 151 -28.02 36.44 9.37
N TYR A 152 -28.32 37.06 10.51
CA TYR A 152 -29.43 36.71 11.38
C TYR A 152 -30.56 37.73 11.24
N ALA A 153 -31.73 37.31 10.79
CA ALA A 153 -32.90 38.18 10.64
C ALA A 153 -33.49 38.51 12.01
N LEU A 154 -33.45 39.79 12.39
CA LEU A 154 -33.86 40.25 13.72
C LEU A 154 -35.35 39.97 13.99
N GLU A 155 -36.18 40.18 12.98
CA GLU A 155 -37.63 39.95 13.03
C GLU A 155 -38.02 38.47 13.06
N LEU A 156 -37.08 37.56 12.77
CA LEU A 156 -37.29 36.11 12.79
C LEU A 156 -36.57 35.47 13.98
N ASP A 157 -36.56 36.14 15.13
CA ASP A 157 -35.87 35.68 16.35
C ASP A 157 -34.39 35.36 16.09
N SER A 158 -33.74 36.24 15.32
CA SER A 158 -32.36 36.07 14.89
C SER A 158 -32.09 34.72 14.19
N PHE A 159 -33.06 34.21 13.42
CA PHE A 159 -32.85 33.01 12.60
C PHE A 159 -31.86 33.30 11.46
N PRO A 160 -30.89 32.40 11.18
CA PRO A 160 -29.94 32.60 10.10
C PRO A 160 -30.61 32.45 8.72
N ILE A 161 -30.63 33.51 7.92
CA ILE A 161 -31.27 33.50 6.59
C ILE A 161 -30.27 33.51 5.43
N LYS A 162 -28.99 33.78 5.70
CA LYS A 162 -27.90 33.71 4.74
C LYS A 162 -26.63 33.31 5.47
N ALA A 163 -25.81 32.48 4.84
CA ALA A 163 -24.47 32.19 5.34
C ALA A 163 -23.48 31.84 4.23
N HIS A 164 -22.22 32.13 4.50
CA HIS A 164 -21.07 31.65 3.75
C HIS A 164 -20.10 31.01 4.73
N MET A 165 -20.00 29.68 4.68
CA MET A 165 -19.14 28.87 5.53
C MET A 165 -17.97 28.34 4.71
N VAL A 166 -16.75 28.48 5.21
CA VAL A 166 -15.52 28.11 4.51
C VAL A 166 -14.91 26.87 5.16
N SER A 167 -14.52 25.88 4.36
CA SER A 167 -13.85 24.69 4.89
C SER A 167 -12.40 25.03 5.31
N GLY A 168 -12.08 24.88 6.60
CA GLY A 168 -10.84 25.35 7.24
C GLY A 168 -9.49 24.83 6.71
N ARG A 169 -8.42 25.47 7.20
CA ARG A 169 -6.99 25.22 6.93
C ARG A 169 -6.51 23.88 7.52
N ASN A 170 -5.49 23.26 6.93
CA ASN A 170 -4.86 22.02 7.42
C ASN A 170 -3.42 22.31 7.91
N ASP A 171 -3.24 22.86 9.12
CA ASP A 171 -1.93 23.32 9.61
C ASP A 171 -1.34 22.56 10.82
N ARG A 172 -1.86 21.38 11.13
CA ARG A 172 -1.36 20.43 12.15
C ARG A 172 -1.56 20.81 13.64
N ARG A 173 -2.03 22.02 14.00
CA ARG A 173 -2.26 22.37 15.43
C ARG A 173 -3.73 22.38 15.84
N VAL A 174 -4.65 22.75 14.96
CA VAL A 174 -6.09 22.67 15.22
C VAL A 174 -6.78 21.86 14.13
N LYS A 175 -7.65 20.92 14.50
CA LYS A 175 -8.51 20.16 13.57
C LYS A 175 -9.95 20.63 13.71
N ILE A 176 -10.28 21.86 13.30
CA ILE A 176 -11.68 22.18 13.01
C ILE A 176 -11.99 21.68 11.61
N LYS A 177 -12.43 20.42 11.52
CA LYS A 177 -13.12 19.93 10.32
C LYS A 177 -14.57 20.38 10.40
N ILE A 178 -14.88 21.61 10.00
CA ILE A 178 -16.18 21.85 9.39
C ILE A 178 -16.12 21.22 8.01
N ASN A 179 -16.47 19.95 7.96
CA ASN A 179 -16.30 19.10 6.79
C ASN A 179 -17.37 19.40 5.72
N THR A 180 -18.08 20.53 5.84
CA THR A 180 -19.21 21.00 5.01
C THR A 180 -18.80 21.33 3.58
N GLY A 181 -17.50 21.48 3.30
CA GLY A 181 -17.06 22.16 2.08
C GLY A 181 -17.32 23.66 2.19
N ASP A 182 -16.93 24.41 1.17
CA ASP A 182 -17.39 25.79 1.07
C ASP A 182 -18.90 25.73 0.80
N THR A 183 -19.69 26.16 1.77
CA THR A 183 -21.15 26.11 1.75
C THR A 183 -21.69 27.53 1.75
N ARG A 184 -22.59 27.82 0.82
CA ARG A 184 -23.37 29.06 0.80
C ARG A 184 -24.83 28.70 0.82
N PHE A 185 -25.62 29.35 1.66
CA PHE A 185 -27.07 29.29 1.51
C PHE A 185 -27.71 30.65 1.65
N LEU A 186 -28.89 30.76 1.05
CA LEU A 186 -29.77 31.92 1.11
C LEU A 186 -31.21 31.44 1.23
N LEU A 187 -31.96 32.06 2.14
CA LEU A 187 -33.41 31.96 2.22
C LEU A 187 -34.03 33.14 1.49
N SER A 188 -35.00 32.86 0.62
CA SER A 188 -35.77 33.85 -0.15
C SER A 188 -37.27 33.57 -0.02
N ASN A 189 -38.10 34.52 -0.43
CA ASN A 189 -39.57 34.39 -0.36
C ASN A 189 -40.06 33.96 1.04
N ILE A 190 -39.47 34.54 2.09
CA ILE A 190 -39.77 34.18 3.47
C ILE A 190 -41.18 34.69 3.82
N LYS A 191 -42.04 33.79 4.30
CA LYS A 191 -43.42 34.07 4.70
C LYS A 191 -43.59 33.72 6.18
N PRO A 192 -43.49 34.71 7.09
CA PRO A 192 -43.83 34.52 8.50
C PRO A 192 -45.30 34.16 8.66
N GLY A 193 -45.62 33.24 9.56
CA GLY A 193 -47.00 32.81 9.81
C GLY A 193 -47.08 31.38 10.33
N SER A 194 -48.29 30.96 10.72
CA SER A 194 -48.47 29.64 11.31
C SER A 194 -48.15 28.52 10.32
N VAL A 195 -47.48 27.48 10.82
CA VAL A 195 -46.99 26.34 10.05
C VAL A 195 -47.70 25.06 10.49
N ASP A 196 -48.19 24.28 9.53
CA ASP A 196 -48.80 22.98 9.82
C ASP A 196 -47.77 22.00 10.42
N THR A 197 -47.96 21.69 11.71
CA THR A 197 -47.07 20.79 12.45
C THR A 197 -47.12 19.34 11.97
N ALA A 198 -48.18 18.93 11.23
CA ALA A 198 -48.25 17.59 10.64
C ALA A 198 -47.15 17.38 9.58
N SER A 199 -46.70 18.47 8.93
CA SER A 199 -45.59 18.43 7.96
C SER A 199 -44.23 18.03 8.56
N LEU A 200 -44.10 18.06 9.89
CA LEU A 200 -42.90 17.60 10.63
C LEU A 200 -42.96 16.12 11.05
N ASN A 201 -44.08 15.44 10.80
CA ASN A 201 -44.20 14.00 11.04
C ASN A 201 -43.54 13.19 9.90
N ILE A 202 -43.19 11.94 10.20
CA ILE A 202 -42.67 11.00 9.19
C ILE A 202 -43.70 10.89 8.06
N PRO A 203 -43.35 11.20 6.80
CA PRO A 203 -44.31 11.12 5.70
C PRO A 203 -44.82 9.68 5.52
N ALA A 204 -46.08 9.54 5.14
CA ALA A 204 -46.70 8.24 4.93
C ALA A 204 -45.92 7.40 3.89
N GLY A 205 -45.82 6.10 4.15
CA GLY A 205 -45.13 5.14 3.26
C GLY A 205 -43.60 5.09 3.40
N PHE A 206 -43.00 5.89 4.29
CA PHE A 206 -41.57 5.78 4.58
C PHE A 206 -41.27 4.79 5.71
N SER A 207 -40.29 3.92 5.49
CA SER A 207 -39.80 2.98 6.50
C SER A 207 -38.35 3.28 6.91
N LYS A 208 -37.96 2.89 8.13
CA LYS A 208 -36.58 3.09 8.59
C LYS A 208 -35.64 2.18 7.80
N ALA A 209 -34.62 2.76 7.17
CA ALA A 209 -33.62 1.99 6.43
C ALA A 209 -32.90 1.01 7.38
N PRO A 210 -32.67 -0.25 6.97
CA PRO A 210 -31.94 -1.21 7.77
C PRO A 210 -30.51 -0.73 8.01
N ASP A 211 -29.92 -1.07 9.18
CA ASP A 211 -28.52 -0.73 9.45
C ASP A 211 -27.65 -1.32 8.32
N PRO A 212 -26.85 -0.49 7.61
CA PRO A 212 -25.94 -0.97 6.57
C PRO A 212 -25.04 -2.13 7.02
N ARG A 213 -24.68 -2.19 8.31
CA ARG A 213 -23.89 -3.29 8.89
C ARG A 213 -24.70 -4.58 8.97
N GLU A 214 -25.94 -4.51 9.43
CA GLU A 214 -26.84 -5.67 9.51
C GLU A 214 -27.26 -6.16 8.13
N ALA A 215 -27.61 -5.24 7.23
CA ALA A 215 -27.91 -5.55 5.83
C ALA A 215 -26.73 -6.25 5.15
N ARG A 216 -25.50 -5.78 5.38
CA ARG A 216 -24.28 -6.42 4.88
C ARG A 216 -24.06 -7.81 5.52
N LYS A 217 -24.31 -7.96 6.82
CA LYS A 217 -24.21 -9.25 7.52
C LYS A 217 -25.20 -10.26 6.95
N LYS A 218 -26.46 -9.86 6.76
CA LYS A 218 -27.54 -10.69 6.18
C LYS A 218 -27.23 -11.07 4.73
N ALA A 219 -26.77 -10.11 3.91
CA ALA A 219 -26.37 -10.37 2.54
C ALA A 219 -25.18 -11.35 2.44
N LEU A 220 -24.19 -11.23 3.33
CA LEU A 220 -23.01 -12.09 3.34
C LEU A 220 -23.32 -13.50 3.86
N ALA A 221 -24.24 -13.62 4.82
CA ALA A 221 -24.76 -14.90 5.32
C ALA A 221 -25.63 -15.64 4.29
N ALA A 222 -26.28 -14.90 3.37
CA ALA A 222 -27.10 -15.48 2.31
C ALA A 222 -26.30 -16.00 1.10
N LEU A 223 -25.00 -15.72 1.02
CA LEU A 223 -24.19 -16.19 -0.10
C LEU A 223 -23.89 -17.70 0.00
N PRO A 224 -23.83 -18.43 -1.13
CA PRO A 224 -23.52 -19.86 -1.13
C PRO A 224 -22.23 -20.17 -0.35
N ALA A 225 -22.29 -21.16 0.54
CA ALA A 225 -21.15 -21.59 1.32
C ALA A 225 -21.10 -23.12 1.39
N VAL A 226 -19.89 -23.68 1.36
CA VAL A 226 -19.65 -25.10 1.59
C VAL A 226 -19.99 -25.40 3.05
N LYS A 227 -20.95 -26.29 3.30
CA LYS A 227 -21.35 -26.79 4.62
C LYS A 227 -21.08 -28.28 4.84
N GLN A 228 -20.55 -28.95 3.81
CA GLN A 228 -20.18 -30.36 3.81
C GLN A 228 -18.73 -30.52 3.35
N THR A 229 -18.21 -31.75 3.32
CA THR A 229 -16.91 -32.01 2.72
C THR A 229 -16.99 -31.97 1.19
N VAL A 230 -16.15 -31.15 0.55
CA VAL A 230 -16.00 -31.13 -0.91
C VAL A 230 -14.53 -31.22 -1.30
N GLN A 231 -14.26 -31.73 -2.50
CA GLN A 231 -12.89 -31.95 -2.99
C GLN A 231 -12.63 -31.25 -4.33
N GLY A 232 -11.39 -30.82 -4.55
CA GLY A 232 -10.97 -30.16 -5.78
C GLY A 232 -9.46 -30.10 -5.96
N LYS A 233 -9.01 -29.47 -7.05
CA LYS A 233 -7.58 -29.39 -7.42
C LYS A 233 -7.13 -27.93 -7.46
N ALA A 234 -5.94 -27.65 -6.93
CA ALA A 234 -5.35 -26.32 -6.98
C ALA A 234 -5.01 -25.88 -8.43
N PRO A 235 -5.12 -24.57 -8.75
CA PRO A 235 -5.58 -23.49 -7.88
C PRO A 235 -7.09 -23.57 -7.61
N TRP A 236 -7.51 -23.43 -6.35
CA TRP A 236 -8.92 -23.57 -5.97
C TRP A 236 -9.30 -22.63 -4.84
N GLY A 237 -10.52 -22.11 -4.85
CA GLY A 237 -11.02 -21.26 -3.77
C GLY A 237 -12.51 -21.41 -3.53
N ARG A 238 -12.92 -21.42 -2.27
CA ARG A 238 -14.32 -21.61 -1.86
C ARG A 238 -14.63 -20.80 -0.61
N ARG A 239 -15.88 -20.34 -0.53
CA ARG A 239 -16.51 -19.87 0.70
C ARG A 239 -16.94 -21.08 1.51
N ILE A 240 -16.49 -21.15 2.76
CA ILE A 240 -16.70 -22.27 3.67
C ILE A 240 -17.43 -21.73 4.90
N GLY A 241 -18.62 -22.28 5.16
CA GLY A 241 -19.41 -21.96 6.34
C GLY A 241 -19.18 -22.99 7.44
N GLU A 242 -19.82 -22.76 8.58
CA GLU A 242 -19.84 -23.65 9.73
C GLU A 242 -20.15 -25.11 9.34
N GLY A 243 -19.30 -26.04 9.80
CA GLY A 243 -19.37 -27.47 9.48
C GLY A 243 -18.73 -27.87 8.14
N GLY A 244 -18.43 -26.91 7.27
CA GLY A 244 -17.84 -27.17 5.95
C GLY A 244 -16.36 -27.53 5.97
N GLU A 245 -15.95 -28.38 5.03
CA GLU A 245 -14.56 -28.76 4.81
C GLU A 245 -14.23 -28.76 3.31
N ILE A 246 -13.10 -28.19 2.92
CA ILE A 246 -12.53 -28.38 1.58
C ILE A 246 -11.28 -29.22 1.63
N ARG A 247 -11.12 -30.11 0.64
CA ARG A 247 -9.92 -30.90 0.41
C ARG A 247 -9.34 -30.57 -0.94
N VAL A 248 -8.12 -30.06 -0.97
CA VAL A 248 -7.49 -29.57 -2.19
C VAL A 248 -6.27 -30.41 -2.52
N LYS A 249 -6.30 -31.09 -3.66
CA LYS A 249 -5.13 -31.76 -4.23
C LYS A 249 -4.19 -30.71 -4.82
N VAL A 250 -2.92 -30.80 -4.48
CA VAL A 250 -1.88 -29.83 -4.89
C VAL A 250 -0.71 -30.54 -5.56
N ASP A 251 0.22 -29.78 -6.15
CA ASP A 251 1.42 -30.34 -6.78
C ASP A 251 2.49 -30.60 -5.70
N PRO A 252 2.87 -31.87 -5.42
CA PRO A 252 3.87 -32.21 -4.41
C PRO A 252 5.25 -31.60 -4.66
N MET A 253 5.53 -31.21 -5.91
CA MET A 253 6.80 -30.65 -6.32
C MET A 253 6.82 -29.13 -6.25
N ARG A 254 5.75 -28.47 -5.80
CA ARG A 254 5.68 -27.02 -5.66
C ARG A 254 5.35 -26.62 -4.21
N PRO A 255 5.84 -25.46 -3.74
CA PRO A 255 5.36 -24.91 -2.48
C PRO A 255 3.86 -24.61 -2.61
N VAL A 256 3.14 -24.65 -1.50
CA VAL A 256 1.68 -24.42 -1.46
C VAL A 256 1.40 -23.18 -0.65
N VAL A 257 0.48 -22.35 -1.13
CA VAL A 257 -0.01 -21.17 -0.41
C VAL A 257 -1.46 -21.38 -0.06
N ILE A 258 -1.78 -21.23 1.22
CA ILE A 258 -3.14 -21.20 1.75
C ILE A 258 -3.44 -19.77 2.17
N GLU A 259 -4.44 -19.14 1.56
CA GLU A 259 -4.96 -17.84 1.97
C GLU A 259 -6.35 -18.03 2.57
N LEU A 260 -6.51 -17.59 3.82
CA LEU A 260 -7.78 -17.57 4.53
C LEU A 260 -8.21 -16.12 4.73
N ARG A 261 -9.47 -15.81 4.42
CA ARG A 261 -10.06 -14.48 4.62
C ARG A 261 -11.35 -14.59 5.41
N ASN A 262 -11.45 -13.83 6.49
CA ASN A 262 -12.64 -13.82 7.34
C ASN A 262 -13.68 -12.82 6.84
N PHE A 263 -14.93 -13.26 6.78
CA PHE A 263 -16.09 -12.46 6.39
C PHE A 263 -17.03 -12.18 7.56
N TYR A 264 -16.85 -12.87 8.69
CA TYR A 264 -17.74 -12.83 9.83
C TYR A 264 -17.14 -12.07 11.02
N SER A 265 -17.95 -11.79 12.06
CA SER A 265 -17.49 -11.14 13.31
C SER A 265 -16.34 -11.89 13.95
N SER A 266 -16.44 -13.22 13.95
CA SER A 266 -15.38 -14.14 14.33
C SER A 266 -15.51 -15.41 13.51
N SER A 267 -14.41 -16.13 13.30
CA SER A 267 -14.44 -17.46 12.68
C SER A 267 -13.33 -18.33 13.23
N THR A 268 -13.61 -19.60 13.46
CA THR A 268 -12.66 -20.59 13.96
C THR A 268 -12.67 -21.81 13.07
N GLY A 269 -11.54 -22.51 13.04
CA GLY A 269 -11.41 -23.76 12.32
C GLY A 269 -9.98 -24.24 12.34
N SER A 270 -9.68 -25.17 11.45
CA SER A 270 -8.34 -25.74 11.35
C SER A 270 -7.97 -26.12 9.92
N TYR A 271 -6.68 -26.25 9.67
CA TYR A 271 -6.17 -26.78 8.42
C TYR A 271 -5.16 -27.91 8.65
N LYS A 272 -5.12 -28.86 7.71
CA LYS A 272 -4.14 -29.95 7.65
C LYS A 272 -3.41 -29.90 6.32
N VAL A 273 -2.15 -30.27 6.36
CA VAL A 273 -1.29 -30.37 5.18
C VAL A 273 -0.73 -31.79 5.18
N ILE A 274 -1.17 -32.61 4.23
CA ILE A 274 -0.82 -34.04 4.15
C ILE A 274 0.32 -34.20 3.13
N PRO A 275 1.52 -34.63 3.56
CA PRO A 275 2.61 -35.03 2.67
C PRO A 275 2.25 -36.25 1.81
N GLN A 276 2.93 -36.40 0.68
CA GLN A 276 2.91 -37.61 -0.12
C GLN A 276 3.33 -38.81 0.74
N ASN A 277 2.56 -39.90 0.66
CA ASN A 277 2.76 -41.15 1.41
C ASN A 277 2.57 -41.06 2.93
N ALA A 278 1.95 -40.00 3.46
CA ALA A 278 1.60 -39.91 4.88
C ALA A 278 0.11 -40.25 5.11
N ALA A 279 -0.18 -41.01 6.17
CA ALA A 279 -1.56 -41.27 6.56
C ALA A 279 -2.20 -40.02 7.18
N GLN A 280 -3.48 -39.77 6.86
CA GLN A 280 -4.21 -38.59 7.33
C GLN A 280 -4.37 -38.54 8.85
N ALA A 281 -4.54 -39.70 9.50
CA ALA A 281 -4.82 -39.81 10.93
C ALA A 281 -3.66 -39.26 11.80
N ASP A 282 -2.43 -39.34 11.30
CA ASP A 282 -1.22 -38.99 12.05
C ASP A 282 -0.93 -37.48 12.05
N ILE A 283 -1.61 -36.70 11.19
CA ILE A 283 -1.37 -35.28 11.04
C ILE A 283 -2.34 -34.46 11.91
N LYS A 284 -1.80 -33.89 13.00
CA LYS A 284 -2.54 -32.98 13.89
C LYS A 284 -3.02 -31.72 13.14
N PRO A 285 -4.32 -31.37 13.19
CA PRO A 285 -4.83 -30.12 12.62
C PRO A 285 -4.21 -28.88 13.27
N GLN A 286 -3.91 -27.88 12.44
CA GLN A 286 -3.40 -26.59 12.88
C GLN A 286 -4.57 -25.60 13.00
N PRO A 287 -4.84 -25.04 14.19
CA PRO A 287 -5.97 -24.15 14.38
C PRO A 287 -5.75 -22.79 13.73
N PHE A 288 -6.86 -22.15 13.35
CA PHE A 288 -6.91 -20.74 13.03
C PHE A 288 -8.14 -20.10 13.69
N ASP A 289 -7.93 -18.86 14.13
CA ASP A 289 -8.92 -18.03 14.76
C ASP A 289 -8.91 -16.65 14.11
N PHE A 290 -10.11 -16.08 13.95
CA PHE A 290 -10.33 -14.72 13.49
C PHE A 290 -11.27 -14.02 14.46
N THR A 291 -10.89 -12.81 14.86
CA THR A 291 -11.58 -11.97 15.84
C THR A 291 -12.26 -10.75 15.22
N LYS A 292 -12.02 -10.48 13.92
CA LYS A 292 -12.57 -9.33 13.21
C LYS A 292 -12.85 -9.65 11.75
N ASN A 293 -13.87 -9.03 11.17
CA ASN A 293 -14.17 -9.08 9.73
C ASN A 293 -12.96 -8.60 8.92
N TRP A 294 -12.76 -9.17 7.72
CA TRP A 294 -11.71 -8.82 6.76
C TRP A 294 -10.28 -9.16 7.18
N GLN A 295 -10.08 -9.83 8.33
CA GLN A 295 -8.79 -10.42 8.67
C GLN A 295 -8.37 -11.44 7.62
N ARG A 296 -7.06 -11.51 7.39
CA ARG A 296 -6.44 -12.42 6.41
C ARG A 296 -5.31 -13.17 7.08
N LYS A 297 -5.20 -14.47 6.82
CA LYS A 297 -4.08 -15.31 7.25
C LYS A 297 -3.51 -16.00 6.01
N LYS A 298 -2.20 -15.92 5.84
CA LYS A 298 -1.48 -16.57 4.75
C LYS A 298 -0.52 -17.58 5.33
N VAL A 299 -0.60 -18.82 4.86
CA VAL A 299 0.28 -19.91 5.26
C VAL A 299 1.03 -20.38 4.03
N GLU A 300 2.36 -20.39 4.12
CA GLU A 300 3.23 -20.90 3.06
C GLU A 300 3.83 -22.24 3.49
N VAL A 301 3.59 -23.27 2.68
CA VAL A 301 4.09 -24.62 2.90
C VAL A 301 5.27 -24.86 1.97
N SER A 302 6.43 -25.19 2.53
CA SER A 302 7.66 -25.44 1.77
C SER A 302 7.56 -26.68 0.90
N LYS A 303 8.14 -26.63 -0.31
CA LYS A 303 8.28 -27.76 -1.25
C LYS A 303 8.91 -29.01 -0.60
N LYS A 304 9.80 -28.84 0.40
CA LYS A 304 10.43 -29.99 1.09
C LYS A 304 9.41 -30.93 1.75
N LYS A 305 8.21 -30.44 2.07
CA LYS A 305 7.16 -31.23 2.69
C LYS A 305 6.40 -32.14 1.71
N LYS A 306 6.72 -32.09 0.41
CA LYS A 306 6.08 -32.90 -0.65
C LYS A 306 4.56 -32.99 -0.49
N THR A 307 3.91 -31.85 -0.28
CA THR A 307 2.49 -31.81 0.09
C THR A 307 1.62 -32.32 -1.05
N GLU A 308 0.75 -33.29 -0.79
CA GLU A 308 -0.21 -33.79 -1.78
C GLU A 308 -1.62 -33.23 -1.55
N TRP A 309 -2.02 -33.08 -0.28
CA TRP A 309 -3.35 -32.60 0.07
C TRP A 309 -3.34 -31.48 1.11
N VAL A 310 -4.27 -30.54 0.95
CA VAL A 310 -4.56 -29.49 1.94
C VAL A 310 -6.02 -29.59 2.34
N TYR A 311 -6.28 -29.77 3.63
CA TYR A 311 -7.65 -29.79 4.17
C TYR A 311 -7.88 -28.54 5.01
N ILE A 312 -9.05 -27.93 4.88
CA ILE A 312 -9.43 -26.74 5.63
C ILE A 312 -10.87 -26.93 6.08
N ARG A 313 -11.08 -26.93 7.40
CA ARG A 313 -12.39 -27.09 8.04
C ARG A 313 -12.75 -25.85 8.84
N VAL A 314 -14.01 -25.47 8.79
CA VAL A 314 -14.56 -24.36 9.57
C VAL A 314 -15.45 -24.92 10.66
N GLU A 315 -15.11 -24.58 11.90
CA GLU A 315 -15.87 -24.98 13.09
C GLU A 315 -16.95 -23.96 13.42
N LYS A 316 -16.67 -22.66 13.24
CA LYS A 316 -17.64 -21.59 13.47
C LYS A 316 -17.39 -20.44 12.51
N GLY A 317 -18.46 -19.84 12.00
CA GLY A 317 -18.40 -18.63 11.18
C GLY A 317 -18.26 -18.88 9.68
N LEU A 318 -17.63 -17.95 8.97
CA LEU A 318 -17.62 -17.90 7.50
C LEU A 318 -16.31 -17.32 6.99
N ILE A 319 -15.55 -18.17 6.26
CA ILE A 319 -14.30 -17.76 5.63
C ILE A 319 -14.36 -18.00 4.12
N TYR A 320 -13.46 -17.34 3.40
CA TYR A 320 -13.09 -17.74 2.05
C TYR A 320 -11.66 -18.26 2.07
N ALA A 321 -11.48 -19.51 1.65
CA ALA A 321 -10.18 -20.15 1.54
C ALA A 321 -9.75 -20.19 0.08
N THR A 322 -8.48 -19.92 -0.19
CA THR A 322 -7.85 -20.10 -1.50
C THR A 322 -6.56 -20.89 -1.33
N VAL A 323 -6.43 -21.99 -2.08
CA VAL A 323 -5.26 -22.86 -2.09
C VAL A 323 -4.67 -22.84 -3.49
N VAL A 324 -3.42 -22.42 -3.61
CA VAL A 324 -2.70 -22.37 -4.89
C VAL A 324 -1.31 -22.97 -4.73
N ASN A 325 -0.80 -23.60 -5.79
CA ASN A 325 0.65 -23.86 -5.83
C ASN A 325 1.33 -22.51 -5.98
N ALA A 326 2.27 -22.22 -5.08
CA ALA A 326 3.03 -20.97 -5.07
C ALA A 326 3.66 -20.73 -6.46
N LYS A 327 3.84 -19.45 -6.80
CA LYS A 327 4.81 -19.10 -7.83
C LYS A 327 6.15 -19.68 -7.40
N ASP A 328 6.86 -20.33 -8.30
CA ASP A 328 8.25 -20.71 -8.03
C ASP A 328 9.00 -19.45 -7.53
N PRO A 329 9.52 -19.45 -6.28
CA PRO A 329 10.21 -18.29 -5.73
C PRO A 329 11.46 -17.91 -6.53
N PHE A 330 11.99 -18.83 -7.34
CA PHE A 330 12.89 -18.48 -8.43
C PHE A 330 12.05 -17.95 -9.59
N LYS A 331 11.86 -16.62 -9.62
CA LYS A 331 11.41 -15.93 -10.84
C LYS A 331 12.22 -16.48 -12.03
N PHE A 332 11.57 -17.35 -12.79
CA PHE A 332 11.98 -17.86 -14.10
C PHE A 332 13.25 -18.75 -14.08
N SER A 333 13.07 -20.07 -13.97
CA SER A 333 14.10 -21.05 -14.33
C SER A 333 14.35 -21.05 -15.85
N ARG A 334 15.44 -21.68 -16.29
CA ARG A 334 15.87 -21.73 -17.70
C ARG A 334 14.89 -22.49 -18.61
N ASP A 335 14.05 -23.37 -18.06
CA ASP A 335 13.44 -24.48 -18.83
C ASP A 335 11.95 -24.30 -19.17
N SER A 336 11.17 -23.60 -18.35
CA SER A 336 9.77 -23.19 -18.65
C SER A 336 9.25 -22.24 -17.57
N LYS A 337 8.28 -21.38 -17.90
CA LYS A 337 7.64 -20.44 -16.97
C LYS A 337 6.19 -20.87 -16.81
N LEU A 338 5.74 -21.08 -15.57
CA LEU A 338 4.36 -21.40 -15.24
C LEU A 338 3.91 -20.53 -14.06
N GLU A 339 2.83 -19.78 -14.26
CA GLU A 339 2.12 -19.07 -13.20
C GLU A 339 0.66 -19.51 -13.20
N GLU A 340 0.13 -19.81 -12.01
CA GLU A 340 -1.29 -20.09 -11.84
C GLU A 340 -1.87 -19.28 -10.69
N GLY A 341 -3.19 -19.17 -10.68
CA GLY A 341 -3.89 -18.50 -9.60
C GLY A 341 -5.39 -18.65 -9.69
N TYR A 342 -6.03 -18.18 -8.63
CA TYR A 342 -7.47 -18.15 -8.48
C TYR A 342 -7.92 -16.71 -8.26
N LEU A 343 -8.95 -16.28 -8.98
CA LEU A 343 -9.57 -14.95 -8.84
C LEU A 343 -11.02 -15.10 -8.43
N HIS A 344 -11.48 -14.24 -7.53
CA HIS A 344 -12.86 -14.23 -7.04
C HIS A 344 -13.28 -12.82 -6.62
N SER A 345 -14.59 -12.56 -6.66
CA SER A 345 -15.26 -11.44 -5.98
C SER A 345 -14.61 -10.06 -6.21
N ALA A 346 -14.66 -9.55 -7.43
CA ALA A 346 -14.03 -8.29 -7.84
C ALA A 346 -12.49 -8.27 -7.70
N GLY A 347 -11.86 -9.45 -7.73
CA GLY A 347 -10.41 -9.60 -7.72
C GLY A 347 -9.76 -9.16 -9.03
N GLY A 348 -8.56 -8.60 -8.91
CA GLY A 348 -7.70 -8.28 -10.06
C GLY A 348 -6.30 -8.86 -9.86
N ARG A 349 -5.66 -9.32 -10.93
CA ARG A 349 -4.27 -9.79 -10.90
C ARG A 349 -3.55 -9.55 -12.21
N GLY A 350 -2.41 -8.87 -12.09
CA GLY A 350 -1.42 -8.73 -13.14
C GLY A 350 -0.31 -9.77 -13.01
N ALA A 351 0.08 -10.38 -14.13
CA ALA A 351 1.21 -11.27 -14.24
C ALA A 351 2.21 -10.74 -15.28
N PHE A 352 3.48 -10.62 -14.88
CA PHE A 352 4.56 -10.20 -15.76
C PHE A 352 4.96 -11.35 -16.69
N VAL A 353 5.04 -11.06 -17.99
CA VAL A 353 5.39 -12.02 -19.04
C VAL A 353 6.51 -11.45 -19.91
N TYR A 354 7.15 -12.34 -20.65
CA TYR A 354 8.30 -12.02 -21.49
C TYR A 354 7.91 -12.00 -22.97
N SER A 355 8.11 -10.87 -23.63
CA SER A 355 7.78 -10.66 -25.05
C SER A 355 8.53 -11.60 -26.00
N ASP A 356 9.73 -12.03 -25.63
CA ASP A 356 10.62 -12.86 -26.44
C ASP A 356 10.30 -14.36 -26.40
N ARG A 357 9.20 -14.78 -25.76
CA ARG A 357 8.82 -16.19 -25.62
C ARG A 357 7.38 -16.40 -26.07
N LYS A 358 7.06 -17.62 -26.52
CA LYS A 358 5.67 -18.03 -26.69
C LYS A 358 4.93 -17.83 -25.35
N LEU A 359 3.73 -17.28 -25.42
CA LEU A 359 2.88 -17.04 -24.25
C LEU A 359 1.56 -17.76 -24.44
N MET A 360 1.22 -18.57 -23.45
CA MET A 360 0.00 -19.38 -23.39
C MET A 360 -0.79 -18.95 -22.18
N VAL A 361 -2.01 -18.45 -22.38
CA VAL A 361 -2.90 -18.03 -21.30
C VAL A 361 -4.13 -18.91 -21.34
N ARG A 362 -4.43 -19.60 -20.25
CA ARG A 362 -5.66 -20.40 -20.08
C ARG A 362 -6.45 -19.86 -18.92
N VAL A 363 -7.77 -19.72 -19.11
CA VAL A 363 -8.70 -19.32 -18.06
C VAL A 363 -9.88 -20.28 -18.04
N THR A 364 -10.23 -20.77 -16.85
CA THR A 364 -11.33 -21.72 -16.62
C THR A 364 -12.32 -21.13 -15.61
N GLY A 365 -13.61 -21.18 -15.92
CA GLY A 365 -14.67 -20.77 -14.98
C GLY A 365 -14.78 -21.73 -13.79
N ASP A 366 -14.91 -21.21 -12.57
CA ASP A 366 -15.03 -22.03 -11.34
C ASP A 366 -15.78 -21.30 -10.21
N SER A 367 -16.78 -20.48 -10.52
CA SER A 367 -17.54 -19.72 -9.53
C SER A 367 -18.43 -20.61 -8.65
N GLN A 368 -18.42 -20.31 -7.35
CA GLN A 368 -19.39 -20.86 -6.40
C GLN A 368 -20.68 -20.02 -6.38
N ASP A 369 -20.59 -18.75 -6.77
CA ASP A 369 -21.67 -17.76 -6.59
C ASP A 369 -22.54 -17.61 -7.85
N ALA A 370 -22.08 -18.08 -9.00
CA ALA A 370 -22.75 -17.90 -10.29
C ALA A 370 -22.46 -19.07 -11.25
N LYS A 371 -23.34 -19.28 -12.23
CA LYS A 371 -23.15 -20.25 -13.32
C LYS A 371 -22.02 -19.82 -14.27
N ASP A 372 -21.90 -18.51 -14.47
CA ASP A 372 -20.93 -17.88 -15.37
C ASP A 372 -20.09 -16.82 -14.65
N SER A 373 -18.87 -16.61 -15.16
CA SER A 373 -17.96 -15.58 -14.68
C SER A 373 -17.63 -14.58 -15.79
N GLU A 374 -17.86 -13.30 -15.52
CA GLU A 374 -17.45 -12.22 -16.42
C GLU A 374 -16.06 -11.71 -16.04
N LEU A 375 -15.18 -11.73 -17.02
CA LEU A 375 -13.77 -11.39 -16.89
C LEU A 375 -13.39 -10.33 -17.93
N VAL A 376 -12.57 -9.37 -17.50
CA VAL A 376 -11.78 -8.53 -18.39
C VAL A 376 -10.36 -9.08 -18.43
N PHE A 377 -9.89 -9.47 -19.61
CA PHE A 377 -8.51 -9.86 -19.87
C PHE A 377 -7.84 -8.81 -20.76
N SER A 378 -6.73 -8.24 -20.29
CA SER A 378 -6.00 -7.19 -21.00
C SER A 378 -4.52 -7.55 -21.12
N GLY A 379 -3.97 -7.44 -22.33
CA GLY A 379 -2.54 -7.49 -22.57
C GLY A 379 -1.97 -6.08 -22.59
N CYS A 380 -0.97 -5.79 -21.75
CA CYS A 380 -0.40 -4.45 -21.61
C CYS A 380 1.08 -4.42 -21.99
N LYS A 381 1.55 -3.25 -22.43
CA LYS A 381 2.98 -2.94 -22.59
C LYS A 381 3.43 -2.00 -21.46
N GLY A 382 4.49 -2.37 -20.73
CA GLY A 382 4.99 -1.59 -19.59
C GLY A 382 3.96 -1.51 -18.45
N SER A 383 3.37 -0.34 -18.24
CA SER A 383 2.27 -0.15 -17.28
C SER A 383 0.93 -0.38 -17.96
N CYS A 384 -0.07 -0.98 -17.31
CA CYS A 384 -1.41 -1.21 -17.88
C CYS A 384 -2.25 0.06 -18.17
N LYS A 385 -1.57 1.20 -18.40
CA LYS A 385 -2.08 2.36 -19.10
C LYS A 385 -2.04 2.14 -20.63
N ASP A 386 -1.00 1.48 -21.13
CA ASP A 386 -0.84 1.16 -22.55
C ASP A 386 -1.37 -0.26 -22.82
N LYS A 387 -2.68 -0.37 -23.06
CA LYS A 387 -3.34 -1.63 -23.37
C LYS A 387 -3.14 -1.97 -24.85
N LEU A 388 -2.52 -3.11 -25.13
CA LEU A 388 -2.42 -3.65 -26.49
C LEU A 388 -3.75 -4.25 -26.94
N PHE A 389 -4.49 -4.85 -25.99
CA PHE A 389 -5.87 -5.26 -26.16
C PHE A 389 -6.58 -5.32 -24.81
N GLU A 390 -7.91 -5.29 -24.86
CA GLU A 390 -8.79 -5.56 -23.74
C GLU A 390 -10.00 -6.34 -24.25
N LYS A 391 -10.26 -7.51 -23.66
CA LYS A 391 -11.40 -8.36 -24.02
C LYS A 391 -12.28 -8.61 -22.81
N ARG A 392 -13.59 -8.37 -22.97
CA ARG A 392 -14.61 -8.84 -22.02
C ARG A 392 -15.04 -10.23 -22.44
N ILE A 393 -15.06 -11.14 -21.48
CA ILE A 393 -15.26 -12.56 -21.72
C ILE A 393 -16.20 -13.08 -20.65
N THR A 394 -17.24 -13.79 -21.06
CA THR A 394 -18.03 -14.66 -20.19
C THR A 394 -17.53 -16.10 -20.33
N ILE A 395 -17.37 -16.78 -19.21
CA ILE A 395 -16.90 -18.17 -19.13
C ILE A 395 -17.79 -18.93 -18.15
N THR A 396 -18.45 -19.97 -18.62
CA THR A 396 -19.26 -20.89 -17.79
C THR A 396 -18.37 -21.78 -16.93
N ASN A 397 -18.85 -22.19 -15.75
CA ASN A 397 -18.10 -23.09 -14.88
C ASN A 397 -17.69 -24.39 -15.61
N GLY A 398 -16.40 -24.74 -15.52
CA GLY A 398 -15.80 -25.87 -16.23
C GLY A 398 -15.30 -25.54 -17.65
N GLN A 399 -15.84 -24.53 -18.31
CA GLN A 399 -15.38 -24.10 -19.63
C GLN A 399 -13.98 -23.47 -19.53
N THR A 400 -13.09 -23.81 -20.46
CA THR A 400 -11.74 -23.24 -20.55
C THR A 400 -11.57 -22.48 -21.87
N LYS A 401 -11.01 -21.28 -21.79
CA LYS A 401 -10.57 -20.48 -22.95
C LYS A 401 -9.05 -20.34 -22.93
N THR A 402 -8.44 -20.49 -24.10
CA THR A 402 -6.99 -20.43 -24.28
C THR A 402 -6.64 -19.36 -25.30
N TRP A 403 -5.58 -18.60 -25.01
CA TRP A 403 -4.97 -17.65 -25.93
C TRP A 403 -3.50 -17.99 -26.10
N GLU A 404 -3.06 -18.05 -27.35
CA GLU A 404 -1.66 -18.22 -27.71
C GLU A 404 -1.13 -16.94 -28.31
N PHE A 405 0.08 -16.55 -27.92
CA PHE A 405 0.81 -15.44 -28.52
C PHE A 405 2.21 -15.94 -28.91
N PRO A 406 2.62 -15.74 -30.17
CA PRO A 406 3.94 -16.17 -30.64
C PRO A 406 5.06 -15.36 -29.96
N PRO A 407 6.31 -15.87 -29.96
CA PRO A 407 7.47 -15.07 -29.60
C PRO A 407 7.50 -13.75 -30.38
N GLY A 408 7.95 -12.67 -29.74
CA GLY A 408 7.94 -11.31 -30.32
C GLY A 408 6.68 -10.50 -30.01
N HIS A 409 5.72 -11.06 -29.27
CA HIS A 409 4.52 -10.33 -28.84
C HIS A 409 4.89 -9.10 -28.00
N LYS A 410 4.18 -7.98 -28.16
CA LYS A 410 4.48 -6.73 -27.42
C LYS A 410 4.03 -6.75 -25.95
N ILE A 411 3.34 -7.82 -25.52
CA ILE A 411 2.75 -7.96 -24.18
C ILE A 411 3.84 -8.16 -23.13
N THR A 412 3.83 -7.35 -22.08
CA THR A 412 4.72 -7.49 -20.91
C THR A 412 3.94 -7.77 -19.62
N ILE A 413 2.64 -7.48 -19.59
CA ILE A 413 1.74 -7.81 -18.47
C ILE A 413 0.43 -8.40 -19.01
N CYS A 414 0.02 -9.53 -18.44
CA CYS A 414 -1.35 -10.04 -18.56
C CYS A 414 -2.15 -9.60 -17.33
N ASP A 415 -3.17 -8.78 -17.51
CA ASP A 415 -4.06 -8.30 -16.43
C ASP A 415 -5.43 -8.98 -16.53
N PHE A 416 -5.90 -9.53 -15.41
CA PHE A 416 -7.20 -10.19 -15.29
C PHE A 416 -8.02 -9.48 -14.23
N ARG A 417 -9.26 -9.13 -14.54
CA ARG A 417 -10.21 -8.55 -13.57
C ARG A 417 -11.55 -9.24 -13.67
N ILE A 418 -12.06 -9.70 -12.55
CA ILE A 418 -13.36 -10.39 -12.50
C ILE A 418 -14.44 -9.48 -11.91
N ASN A 419 -15.69 -9.72 -12.29
CA ASN A 419 -16.83 -9.05 -11.68
C ASN A 419 -17.08 -9.52 -10.23
N LYS A 420 -18.11 -8.97 -9.56
CA LYS A 420 -18.36 -9.21 -8.13
C LYS A 420 -18.79 -10.65 -7.79
N THR A 421 -19.34 -11.39 -8.75
CA THR A 421 -19.99 -12.70 -8.53
C THR A 421 -19.30 -13.86 -9.26
N GLY A 422 -18.24 -13.59 -10.02
CA GLY A 422 -17.46 -14.60 -10.73
C GLY A 422 -16.28 -15.14 -9.92
N ALA A 423 -15.82 -16.34 -10.32
CA ALA A 423 -14.52 -16.86 -9.97
C ALA A 423 -13.90 -17.63 -11.15
N VAL A 424 -12.59 -17.47 -11.34
CA VAL A 424 -11.84 -18.17 -12.40
C VAL A 424 -10.51 -18.70 -11.89
N LYS A 425 -10.10 -19.82 -12.48
CA LYS A 425 -8.73 -20.32 -12.46
C LYS A 425 -8.02 -19.74 -13.67
N PHE A 426 -6.80 -19.26 -13.50
CA PHE A 426 -5.97 -18.88 -14.64
C PHE A 426 -4.62 -19.57 -14.57
N ARG A 427 -4.06 -19.83 -15.75
CA ARG A 427 -2.77 -20.47 -15.94
C ARG A 427 -2.04 -19.78 -17.09
N ILE A 428 -0.83 -19.32 -16.82
CA ILE A 428 0.03 -18.60 -17.76
C ILE A 428 1.30 -19.40 -17.92
N GLU A 429 1.62 -19.77 -19.15
CA GLU A 429 2.76 -20.58 -19.50
C GLU A 429 3.63 -19.86 -20.53
N GLN A 430 4.95 -19.90 -20.33
CA GLN A 430 5.91 -19.54 -21.35
C GLN A 430 7.00 -20.61 -21.43
N PRO A 431 6.98 -21.50 -22.43
CA PRO A 431 8.01 -22.54 -22.56
C PRO A 431 9.43 -21.95 -22.67
N ALA A 432 10.46 -22.80 -22.56
CA ALA A 432 11.83 -22.38 -22.88
C ALA A 432 11.90 -21.79 -24.29
N ARG A 433 12.91 -20.93 -24.50
CA ARG A 433 13.27 -20.55 -25.87
C ARG A 433 13.70 -21.82 -26.59
N GLU A 434 13.20 -22.05 -27.79
CA GLU A 434 13.82 -23.04 -28.67
C GLU A 434 15.28 -22.61 -28.85
N SER A 435 16.22 -23.47 -28.44
CA SER A 435 17.62 -23.26 -28.79
C SER A 435 17.70 -23.41 -30.30
N ALA A 436 18.17 -22.38 -31.00
CA ALA A 436 18.63 -22.55 -32.38
C ALA A 436 19.59 -23.73 -32.37
N LYS A 437 19.19 -24.85 -32.98
CA LYS A 437 20.05 -26.02 -33.13
C LYS A 437 21.30 -25.50 -33.86
N ARG A 438 22.42 -25.38 -33.15
CA ARG A 438 23.73 -25.26 -33.81
C ARG A 438 23.88 -26.56 -34.59
N SER A 439 23.75 -26.47 -35.91
CA SER A 439 24.18 -27.51 -36.82
C SER A 439 25.66 -27.76 -36.55
N ILE A 440 25.96 -28.85 -35.86
CA ILE A 440 27.33 -29.37 -35.79
C ILE A 440 27.53 -30.06 -37.14
N SER A 441 28.05 -29.31 -38.11
CA SER A 441 28.58 -29.89 -39.34
C SER A 441 29.87 -30.63 -38.99
N LYS A 442 29.86 -31.96 -39.16
CA LYS A 442 31.08 -32.76 -39.24
C LYS A 442 31.92 -32.30 -40.44
N ALA A 443 33.15 -31.89 -40.21
CA ALA A 443 34.24 -31.88 -41.19
C ALA A 443 35.54 -32.17 -40.41
N LYS A 444 36.01 -33.42 -40.48
CA LYS A 444 37.10 -33.93 -41.34
C LYS A 444 38.49 -33.37 -40.97
N THR A 445 39.33 -34.34 -40.64
CA THR A 445 40.76 -34.38 -40.36
C THR A 445 41.64 -33.61 -41.35
N GLY A 446 42.72 -33.02 -40.83
CA GLY A 446 43.87 -32.56 -41.60
C GLY A 446 44.96 -31.99 -40.69
N SER A 447 46.09 -32.70 -40.60
CA SER A 447 47.31 -32.35 -39.87
C SER A 447 48.33 -31.79 -40.84
N THR A 448 49.08 -30.74 -40.48
CA THR A 448 50.53 -30.58 -40.73
C THR A 448 51.12 -29.42 -39.90
N ALA A 449 52.41 -29.53 -39.61
CA ALA A 449 53.18 -28.80 -38.61
C ALA A 449 54.12 -27.73 -39.22
N SER A 450 54.54 -26.72 -38.41
CA SER A 450 55.93 -26.22 -38.25
C SER A 450 56.00 -24.92 -37.42
N GLY A 451 56.89 -24.85 -36.41
CA GLY A 451 57.22 -23.64 -35.60
C GLY A 451 58.18 -22.65 -36.29
N PRO A 452 58.84 -21.67 -35.60
CA PRO A 452 59.47 -21.80 -34.28
C PRO A 452 59.22 -20.66 -33.25
N LYS A 453 59.77 -20.90 -32.05
CA LYS A 453 59.65 -20.22 -30.75
C LYS A 453 60.57 -18.99 -30.58
N VAL A 454 60.21 -18.09 -29.65
CA VAL A 454 61.17 -17.45 -28.74
C VAL A 454 60.71 -17.63 -27.28
N VAL A 455 61.69 -17.88 -26.43
CA VAL A 455 61.63 -18.55 -25.12
C VAL A 455 61.99 -17.57 -24.00
N ARG A 456 61.13 -17.55 -22.97
CA ARG A 456 61.35 -17.35 -21.52
C ARG A 456 62.15 -16.15 -21.00
N THR A 457 61.56 -15.52 -19.97
CA THR A 457 62.03 -15.71 -18.58
C THR A 457 60.85 -15.88 -17.59
N THR A 458 60.95 -16.94 -16.79
CA THR A 458 60.30 -17.21 -15.49
C THR A 458 61.46 -17.63 -14.57
N PRO A 459 61.41 -17.57 -13.22
CA PRO A 459 60.27 -17.97 -12.39
C PRO A 459 60.02 -17.03 -11.17
N ILE A 460 58.95 -17.13 -10.38
CA ILE A 460 58.81 -18.09 -9.28
C ILE A 460 57.39 -18.00 -8.66
N LYS A 461 56.83 -19.20 -8.44
CA LYS A 461 55.78 -19.64 -7.50
C LYS A 461 54.33 -19.18 -7.71
N THR A 462 53.70 -19.95 -8.58
CA THR A 462 52.33 -20.48 -8.47
C THR A 462 51.88 -20.80 -7.03
N TYR A 463 50.67 -20.35 -6.67
CA TYR A 463 49.71 -21.16 -5.92
C TYR A 463 48.39 -21.26 -6.71
N GLY A 464 48.16 -22.45 -7.25
CA GLY A 464 46.82 -23.06 -7.38
C GLY A 464 45.75 -22.35 -8.19
N ARG A 465 45.86 -22.41 -9.53
CA ARG A 465 44.66 -22.41 -10.39
C ARG A 465 44.00 -23.78 -10.22
N SER A 466 42.99 -23.88 -9.36
CA SER A 466 42.22 -25.12 -9.20
C SER A 466 41.30 -25.32 -10.40
N THR A 467 41.70 -26.23 -11.29
CA THR A 467 40.85 -26.86 -12.29
C THR A 467 40.10 -28.04 -11.67
N LYS A 468 39.06 -27.80 -10.85
CA LYS A 468 38.11 -28.85 -10.44
C LYS A 468 36.70 -28.26 -10.24
N LYS A 469 35.70 -28.93 -10.84
CA LYS A 469 34.23 -28.87 -10.64
C LYS A 469 33.73 -27.78 -9.68
N SER A 470 32.80 -26.92 -10.14
CA SER A 470 31.86 -26.24 -9.23
C SER A 470 31.25 -27.27 -8.27
N PRO A 471 31.41 -27.12 -6.94
CA PRO A 471 30.86 -28.10 -6.01
C PRO A 471 29.34 -28.10 -6.11
N GLY A 472 28.80 -29.31 -6.28
CA GLY A 472 27.38 -29.58 -6.22
C GLY A 472 26.75 -29.01 -4.95
N LYS A 473 25.59 -28.40 -5.14
CA LYS A 473 24.66 -28.01 -4.08
C LYS A 473 24.26 -29.24 -3.24
N SER A 474 24.91 -29.48 -2.09
CA SER A 474 24.27 -30.06 -0.88
C SER A 474 25.21 -30.30 0.30
N GLY A 475 26.53 -30.48 0.09
CA GLY A 475 27.43 -30.98 1.16
C GLY A 475 28.07 -29.95 2.11
N ASN A 476 28.34 -28.72 1.66
CA ASN A 476 29.18 -27.78 2.43
C ASN A 476 28.35 -26.69 3.15
N ARG A 477 27.51 -27.09 4.12
CA ARG A 477 26.68 -26.18 4.92
C ARG A 477 26.80 -26.48 6.40
N LEU A 478 27.03 -25.44 7.19
CA LEU A 478 27.09 -25.58 8.63
C LEU A 478 25.70 -25.95 9.15
N ASN A 479 25.62 -26.83 10.16
CA ASN A 479 24.32 -27.17 10.76
C ASN A 479 23.68 -25.92 11.38
N LYS A 480 22.38 -26.01 11.71
CA LYS A 480 21.63 -24.83 12.16
C LYS A 480 22.08 -24.31 13.53
N ALA A 481 22.52 -25.18 14.44
CA ALA A 481 22.98 -24.79 15.76
C ALA A 481 24.30 -24.01 15.65
N ASP A 482 25.28 -24.60 14.98
CA ASP A 482 26.61 -24.00 14.78
C ASP A 482 26.52 -22.74 13.92
N SER A 483 25.63 -22.71 12.91
CA SER A 483 25.35 -21.49 12.13
C SER A 483 24.90 -20.33 13.02
N ARG A 484 24.11 -20.58 14.07
CA ARG A 484 23.71 -19.52 15.02
C ARG A 484 24.88 -19.05 15.85
N VAL A 485 25.73 -19.97 16.33
CA VAL A 485 26.94 -19.64 17.09
C VAL A 485 27.88 -18.78 16.24
N ILE A 486 28.19 -19.22 15.03
CA ILE A 486 29.08 -18.49 14.12
C ILE A 486 28.51 -17.12 13.76
N ILE A 487 27.22 -16.99 13.42
CA ILE A 487 26.64 -15.66 13.15
C ILE A 487 26.70 -14.75 14.39
N LYS A 488 26.45 -15.28 15.59
CA LYS A 488 26.56 -14.49 16.83
C LYS A 488 28.00 -14.03 17.03
N ALA A 489 28.98 -14.89 16.79
CA ALA A 489 30.40 -14.55 16.89
C ALA A 489 30.79 -13.47 15.88
N LEU A 490 30.38 -13.61 14.61
CA LEU A 490 30.66 -12.61 13.58
C LEU A 490 30.11 -11.23 13.93
N ASN A 491 28.85 -11.14 14.39
CA ASN A 491 28.20 -9.86 14.75
C ASN A 491 28.87 -9.16 15.94
N HIS A 492 29.49 -9.92 16.85
CA HIS A 492 30.19 -9.38 18.02
C HIS A 492 31.71 -9.25 17.81
N GLY A 493 32.23 -9.63 16.64
CA GLY A 493 33.68 -9.64 16.39
C GLY A 493 34.43 -10.66 17.25
N ASP A 494 33.78 -11.74 17.67
CA ASP A 494 34.39 -12.79 18.51
C ASP A 494 35.26 -13.74 17.66
N VAL A 495 36.47 -13.27 17.37
CA VAL A 495 37.50 -13.99 16.60
C VAL A 495 37.87 -15.30 17.26
N LYS A 496 37.91 -15.35 18.61
CA LYS A 496 38.28 -16.56 19.37
C LYS A 496 37.34 -17.72 19.09
N THR A 497 36.02 -17.47 19.11
CA THR A 497 35.03 -18.50 18.81
C THR A 497 35.16 -19.02 17.38
N VAL A 498 35.25 -18.13 16.38
CA VAL A 498 35.37 -18.57 14.98
C VAL A 498 36.68 -19.31 14.75
N LYS A 499 37.79 -18.84 15.34
CA LYS A 499 39.09 -19.51 15.32
C LYS A 499 39.00 -20.93 15.91
N ALA A 500 38.35 -21.10 17.06
CA ALA A 500 38.20 -22.42 17.68
C ALA A 500 37.41 -23.40 16.79
N TYR A 501 36.40 -22.94 16.06
CA TYR A 501 35.68 -23.78 15.09
C TYR A 501 36.55 -24.16 13.89
N LEU A 502 37.31 -23.20 13.35
CA LEU A 502 38.26 -23.45 12.24
C LEU A 502 39.39 -24.40 12.68
N ASP A 503 39.90 -24.25 13.91
CA ASP A 503 40.92 -25.13 14.52
C ASP A 503 40.39 -26.56 14.70
N LYS A 504 39.08 -26.74 14.94
CA LYS A 504 38.40 -28.04 15.00
C LYS A 504 38.03 -28.62 13.63
N GLY A 505 38.53 -28.04 12.54
CA GLY A 505 38.34 -28.54 11.18
C GLY A 505 37.08 -28.05 10.46
N MET A 506 36.41 -26.98 10.96
CA MET A 506 35.37 -26.31 10.17
C MET A 506 35.99 -25.74 8.88
N ASP A 507 35.39 -26.06 7.73
CA ASP A 507 35.84 -25.52 6.44
C ASP A 507 35.69 -23.98 6.40
N ALA A 508 36.75 -23.26 6.04
CA ALA A 508 36.71 -21.79 5.88
C ALA A 508 35.77 -21.34 4.74
N ASN A 509 35.40 -22.24 3.83
CA ASN A 509 34.45 -22.02 2.73
C ASN A 509 33.02 -22.46 3.05
N ILE A 510 32.76 -22.84 4.31
CA ILE A 510 31.46 -23.28 4.79
C ILE A 510 30.38 -22.22 4.53
N TYR A 511 29.19 -22.67 4.14
CA TYR A 511 28.05 -21.76 3.96
C TYR A 511 27.35 -21.52 5.30
N VAL A 512 27.38 -20.27 5.75
CA VAL A 512 26.68 -19.78 6.94
C VAL A 512 25.46 -18.97 6.49
N TYR A 513 24.26 -19.48 6.74
CA TYR A 513 23.00 -18.88 6.26
C TYR A 513 23.01 -18.50 4.76
N GLY A 514 23.50 -19.42 3.92
CA GLY A 514 23.38 -19.32 2.47
C GLY A 514 24.45 -18.47 1.77
N ALA A 515 25.49 -18.01 2.48
CA ALA A 515 26.69 -17.42 1.89
C ALA A 515 27.96 -17.99 2.54
N PRO A 516 29.11 -18.01 1.86
CA PRO A 516 30.37 -18.46 2.44
C PRO A 516 30.77 -17.62 3.66
N LEU A 517 31.51 -18.23 4.58
CA LEU A 517 31.98 -17.59 5.81
C LEU A 517 32.68 -16.26 5.55
N LEU A 518 33.56 -16.18 4.55
CA LEU A 518 34.27 -14.94 4.18
C LEU A 518 33.31 -13.80 3.81
N GLN A 519 32.28 -14.10 3.01
CA GLN A 519 31.26 -13.11 2.65
C GLN A 519 30.43 -12.63 3.87
N LYS A 520 30.19 -13.51 4.85
CA LYS A 520 29.52 -13.13 6.10
C LYS A 520 30.42 -12.31 7.01
N ALA A 521 31.68 -12.71 7.17
CA ALA A 521 32.68 -11.98 7.95
C ALA A 521 32.88 -10.56 7.40
N ALA A 522 33.01 -10.42 6.08
CA ALA A 522 33.14 -9.13 5.41
C ALA A 522 31.96 -8.18 5.73
N ASN A 523 30.73 -8.70 5.74
CA ASN A 523 29.52 -7.91 6.00
C ASN A 523 29.35 -7.54 7.49
N LEU A 524 29.66 -8.47 8.39
CA LEU A 524 29.19 -8.39 9.79
C LEU A 524 30.29 -8.10 10.82
N SER A 525 31.56 -8.32 10.49
CA SER A 525 32.63 -8.43 11.48
C SER A 525 33.81 -7.47 11.24
N THR A 526 34.89 -7.66 11.99
CA THR A 526 36.10 -6.83 11.99
C THR A 526 37.11 -7.26 10.91
N ALA A 527 38.11 -6.42 10.66
CA ALA A 527 39.23 -6.75 9.78
C ALA A 527 40.02 -7.98 10.26
N GLU A 528 40.17 -8.16 11.58
CA GLU A 528 40.84 -9.33 12.17
C GLU A 528 40.09 -10.63 11.85
N MET A 529 38.76 -10.64 11.99
CA MET A 529 37.94 -11.79 11.60
C MET A 529 38.10 -12.12 10.11
N VAL A 530 38.13 -11.11 9.24
CA VAL A 530 38.30 -11.30 7.81
C VAL A 530 39.69 -11.86 7.49
N LYS A 531 40.75 -11.34 8.11
CA LYS A 531 42.12 -11.87 7.99
C LYS A 531 42.17 -13.34 8.41
N LEU A 532 41.61 -13.68 9.57
CA LEU A 532 41.54 -15.07 10.05
C LEU A 532 40.89 -15.99 9.00
N VAL A 533 39.72 -15.62 8.46
CA VAL A 533 39.03 -16.47 7.48
C VAL A 533 39.84 -16.61 6.19
N ILE A 534 40.55 -15.56 5.75
CA ILE A 534 41.45 -15.60 4.58
C ILE A 534 42.65 -16.51 4.85
N GLU A 535 43.30 -16.38 6.02
CA GLU A 535 44.43 -17.21 6.45
C GLU A 535 44.08 -18.70 6.51
N ARG A 536 42.81 -19.02 6.79
CA ARG A 536 42.27 -20.39 6.76
C ARG A 536 41.78 -20.86 5.39
N GLY A 537 42.06 -20.12 4.32
CA GLY A 537 41.73 -20.52 2.94
C GLY A 537 40.34 -20.12 2.46
N GLY A 538 39.77 -19.03 3.01
CA GLY A 538 38.52 -18.47 2.52
C GLY A 538 38.61 -18.02 1.06
N ASP A 539 37.65 -18.45 0.24
CA ASP A 539 37.61 -18.22 -1.21
C ASP A 539 37.29 -16.75 -1.54
N LEU A 540 38.33 -16.02 -1.97
CA LEU A 540 38.26 -14.63 -2.43
C LEU A 540 37.54 -14.48 -3.78
N SER A 541 37.50 -15.54 -4.59
CA SER A 541 36.93 -15.55 -5.93
C SER A 541 35.43 -15.81 -5.95
N TYR A 542 34.85 -16.26 -4.84
CA TYR A 542 33.44 -16.61 -4.79
C TYR A 542 32.54 -15.41 -5.10
N GLN A 543 31.69 -15.58 -6.11
CA GLN A 543 30.63 -14.66 -6.48
C GLN A 543 29.26 -15.34 -6.30
N ASN A 544 28.31 -14.62 -5.69
CA ASN A 544 26.94 -15.10 -5.57
C ASN A 544 26.20 -14.96 -6.93
N ARG A 545 24.92 -15.35 -6.99
CA ARG A 545 24.12 -15.26 -8.25
C ARG A 545 23.89 -13.83 -8.76
N SER A 546 24.15 -12.82 -7.94
CA SER A 546 24.12 -11.41 -8.32
C SER A 546 25.49 -10.90 -8.78
N GLY A 547 26.53 -11.73 -8.77
CA GLY A 547 27.90 -11.34 -9.02
C GLY A 547 28.61 -10.76 -7.80
N ASP A 548 27.96 -10.69 -6.62
CA ASP A 548 28.59 -10.07 -5.45
C ASP A 548 29.67 -11.01 -4.88
N ASN A 549 30.89 -10.49 -4.75
CA ASN A 549 32.01 -11.09 -4.03
C ASN A 549 32.09 -10.60 -2.57
N ALA A 550 33.16 -10.97 -1.84
CA ALA A 550 33.39 -10.53 -0.46
C ALA A 550 33.48 -9.00 -0.31
N LEU A 551 34.12 -8.31 -1.26
CA LEU A 551 34.21 -6.84 -1.28
C LEU A 551 32.82 -6.20 -1.42
N ALA A 552 31.97 -6.71 -2.31
CA ALA A 552 30.60 -6.25 -2.42
C ALA A 552 29.82 -6.50 -1.11
N GLN A 553 30.09 -7.58 -0.36
CA GLN A 553 29.49 -7.78 0.97
C GLN A 553 30.01 -6.80 2.03
N ALA A 554 31.30 -6.47 2.00
CA ALA A 554 31.91 -5.49 2.91
C ALA A 554 31.29 -4.10 2.79
N GLN A 555 30.76 -3.72 1.62
CA GLN A 555 30.03 -2.46 1.47
C GLN A 555 28.82 -2.36 2.39
N SER A 556 28.21 -3.47 2.82
CA SER A 556 27.09 -3.46 3.79
C SER A 556 27.54 -3.36 5.24
N ASN A 557 28.84 -3.47 5.53
CA ASN A 557 29.38 -3.30 6.87
C ASN A 557 29.30 -1.82 7.26
N PHE A 558 28.66 -1.52 8.38
CA PHE A 558 28.49 -0.13 8.86
C PHE A 558 29.52 0.25 9.91
N LYS A 559 30.15 -0.72 10.57
CA LYS A 559 31.02 -0.48 11.72
C LYS A 559 32.50 -0.52 11.34
N HIS A 560 32.91 -1.51 10.54
CA HIS A 560 34.33 -1.84 10.33
C HIS A 560 34.74 -1.81 8.86
N TRP A 561 33.96 -1.14 8.00
CA TRP A 561 34.22 -1.16 6.57
C TRP A 561 35.56 -0.50 6.21
N ARG A 562 36.00 0.51 6.98
CA ARG A 562 37.25 1.26 6.73
C ARG A 562 38.46 0.35 6.81
N GLU A 563 38.42 -0.66 7.67
CA GLU A 563 39.51 -1.63 7.86
C GLU A 563 39.29 -2.90 7.03
N VAL A 564 38.03 -3.36 6.91
CA VAL A 564 37.70 -4.60 6.19
C VAL A 564 37.92 -4.48 4.68
N ILE A 565 37.52 -3.37 4.05
CA ILE A 565 37.68 -3.20 2.60
C ILE A 565 39.16 -3.23 2.19
N PRO A 566 40.08 -2.47 2.81
CA PRO A 566 41.50 -2.54 2.50
C PRO A 566 42.12 -3.92 2.70
N VAL A 567 41.68 -4.69 3.71
CA VAL A 567 42.15 -6.07 3.90
C VAL A 567 41.78 -6.96 2.71
N LEU A 568 40.53 -6.88 2.24
CA LEU A 568 40.07 -7.68 1.09
C LEU A 568 40.80 -7.27 -0.20
N VAL A 569 41.00 -5.97 -0.42
CA VAL A 569 41.73 -5.46 -1.59
C VAL A 569 43.19 -5.90 -1.53
N LYS A 570 43.87 -5.77 -0.39
CA LYS A 570 45.26 -6.23 -0.19
C LYS A 570 45.39 -7.75 -0.33
N ALA A 571 44.36 -8.51 0.02
CA ALA A 571 44.30 -9.96 -0.18
C ALA A 571 44.08 -10.36 -1.65
N GLY A 572 43.85 -9.42 -2.57
CA GLY A 572 43.73 -9.67 -4.00
C GLY A 572 42.30 -9.79 -4.53
N VAL A 573 41.28 -9.34 -3.78
CA VAL A 573 39.93 -9.19 -4.37
C VAL A 573 39.98 -8.04 -5.39
N PRO A 574 39.63 -8.26 -6.67
CA PRO A 574 39.76 -7.23 -7.69
C PRO A 574 38.82 -6.05 -7.43
N VAL A 575 39.36 -4.84 -7.63
CA VAL A 575 38.60 -3.60 -7.77
C VAL A 575 38.83 -3.09 -9.18
N ASP A 576 37.75 -3.00 -9.95
CA ASP A 576 37.75 -2.71 -11.38
C ASP A 576 36.38 -2.16 -11.81
N LYS A 577 36.23 -1.88 -13.12
CA LYS A 577 34.99 -1.34 -13.70
C LYS A 577 33.76 -2.24 -13.52
N GLN A 578 33.93 -3.54 -13.21
CA GLN A 578 32.84 -4.47 -12.94
C GLN A 578 32.50 -4.56 -11.44
N THR A 579 33.22 -3.84 -10.59
CA THR A 579 32.99 -3.85 -9.15
C THR A 579 31.58 -3.35 -8.83
N ALA A 580 30.83 -4.21 -8.14
CA ALA A 580 29.46 -3.94 -7.77
C ALA A 580 29.37 -2.82 -6.71
N ILE A 581 29.03 -1.59 -7.10
CA ILE A 581 28.82 -0.44 -6.18
C ILE A 581 27.35 -0.20 -5.82
N TRP A 582 26.45 -1.09 -6.24
CA TRP A 582 24.99 -0.91 -6.11
C TRP A 582 24.51 -0.76 -4.66
N LYS A 583 25.24 -1.31 -3.69
CA LYS A 583 24.89 -1.21 -2.26
C LYS A 583 25.05 0.21 -1.72
N ILE A 584 25.90 1.04 -2.32
CA ILE A 584 26.05 2.46 -1.97
C ILE A 584 24.73 3.21 -2.20
N ALA A 585 23.96 2.85 -3.24
CA ALA A 585 22.66 3.46 -3.51
C ALA A 585 21.67 3.33 -2.34
N PHE A 586 21.75 2.24 -1.58
CA PHE A 586 20.92 2.00 -0.39
C PHE A 586 21.45 2.70 0.88
N LYS A 587 22.66 3.25 0.81
CA LYS A 587 23.26 4.08 1.86
C LYS A 587 22.99 5.57 1.69
N THR A 588 22.16 5.95 0.72
CA THR A 588 21.67 7.33 0.56
C THR A 588 20.20 7.41 0.95
N LYS A 589 19.84 8.33 1.85
CA LYS A 589 18.45 8.51 2.31
C LYS A 589 18.13 9.99 2.45
N GLY A 590 17.04 10.42 1.82
CA GLY A 590 16.57 11.81 1.93
C GLY A 590 17.53 12.84 1.36
N GLY A 591 18.34 12.46 0.37
CA GLY A 591 19.31 13.33 -0.27
C GLY A 591 20.65 13.45 0.45
N LYS A 592 20.92 12.62 1.46
CA LYS A 592 22.19 12.60 2.18
C LYS A 592 22.80 11.20 2.20
N PHE A 593 24.13 11.12 2.13
CA PHE A 593 24.87 9.89 2.39
C PHE A 593 24.79 9.53 3.88
N LYS A 594 24.65 8.24 4.18
CA LYS A 594 24.89 7.74 5.54
C LYS A 594 26.39 7.87 5.87
N PRO A 595 26.75 7.97 7.17
CA PRO A 595 28.15 8.04 7.59
C PRO A 595 29.01 6.95 6.92
N GLY A 596 30.15 7.35 6.37
CA GLY A 596 31.11 6.47 5.70
C GLY A 596 30.75 6.03 4.28
N ALA A 597 29.53 6.30 3.79
CA ALA A 597 29.14 5.85 2.45
C ALA A 597 29.82 6.64 1.33
N LYS A 598 30.06 7.93 1.56
CA LYS A 598 30.78 8.80 0.62
C LYS A 598 32.24 8.38 0.53
N GLU A 599 32.90 8.26 1.68
CA GLU A 599 34.31 7.88 1.80
C GLU A 599 34.58 6.46 1.27
N MET A 600 33.63 5.54 1.48
CA MET A 600 33.69 4.20 0.91
C MET A 600 33.65 4.22 -0.61
N LEU A 601 32.77 5.05 -1.18
CA LEU A 601 32.67 5.17 -2.63
C LEU A 601 33.94 5.82 -3.20
N GLU A 602 34.42 6.92 -2.61
CA GLU A 602 35.69 7.56 -2.98
C GLU A 602 36.85 6.55 -3.00
N TYR A 603 36.99 5.75 -1.95
CA TYR A 603 38.02 4.70 -1.89
C TYR A 603 37.88 3.67 -3.02
N LEU A 604 36.66 3.20 -3.31
CA LEU A 604 36.44 2.22 -4.38
C LEU A 604 36.75 2.81 -5.76
N LEU A 605 36.39 4.09 -5.99
CA LEU A 605 36.70 4.80 -7.22
C LEU A 605 38.21 5.01 -7.39
N ASP A 606 38.92 5.39 -6.33
CA ASP A 606 40.39 5.49 -6.32
C ASP A 606 41.07 4.15 -6.68
N LYS A 607 40.44 3.03 -6.29
CA LYS A 607 40.90 1.68 -6.64
C LYS A 607 40.40 1.16 -8.00
N GLY A 608 39.72 1.98 -8.79
CA GLY A 608 39.35 1.67 -10.17
C GLY A 608 37.92 1.17 -10.37
N ALA A 609 37.04 1.27 -9.36
CA ALA A 609 35.62 1.05 -9.55
C ALA A 609 35.02 2.13 -10.48
N ASP A 610 34.05 1.73 -11.30
CA ASP A 610 33.41 2.65 -12.24
C ASP A 610 32.14 3.28 -11.64
N ILE A 611 32.13 4.61 -11.51
CA ILE A 611 30.97 5.39 -11.05
C ILE A 611 29.74 5.19 -11.95
N ASN A 612 29.98 4.80 -13.21
CA ASN A 612 28.97 4.56 -14.23
C ASN A 612 28.48 3.11 -14.27
N ALA A 613 29.01 2.23 -13.41
CA ALA A 613 28.57 0.85 -13.34
C ALA A 613 27.06 0.75 -13.05
N PRO A 614 26.33 -0.14 -13.76
CA PRO A 614 24.89 -0.27 -13.57
C PRO A 614 24.58 -0.87 -12.19
N ILE A 615 23.80 -0.14 -11.40
CA ILE A 615 23.37 -0.57 -10.07
C ILE A 615 22.10 -1.43 -10.09
N SER A 616 21.52 -1.65 -11.28
CA SER A 616 20.33 -2.46 -11.47
C SER A 616 20.39 -3.21 -12.80
N LYS A 617 19.62 -4.31 -12.90
CA LYS A 617 19.46 -5.04 -14.17
C LYS A 617 18.81 -4.20 -15.27
N ALA A 618 18.22 -3.05 -14.94
CA ALA A 618 17.67 -2.11 -15.91
C ALA A 618 18.74 -1.19 -16.52
N GLY A 619 20.01 -1.28 -16.09
CA GLY A 619 21.05 -0.36 -16.55
C GLY A 619 21.03 0.99 -15.84
N THR A 620 20.26 1.12 -14.74
CA THR A 620 20.22 2.34 -13.93
C THR A 620 21.59 2.59 -13.29
N THR A 621 22.13 3.80 -13.37
CA THR A 621 23.36 4.22 -12.67
C THR A 621 23.06 4.90 -11.33
N LEU A 622 24.10 5.17 -10.52
CA LEU A 622 23.96 5.96 -9.29
C LEU A 622 23.39 7.35 -9.58
N LEU A 623 23.87 8.01 -10.64
CA LEU A 623 23.41 9.32 -11.07
C LEU A 623 21.92 9.32 -11.45
N MET A 624 21.48 8.35 -12.26
CA MET A 624 20.06 8.22 -12.64
C MET A 624 19.15 8.04 -11.42
N ASN A 625 19.58 7.20 -10.45
CA ASN A 625 18.80 6.97 -9.24
C ASN A 625 18.70 8.23 -8.37
N ALA A 626 19.81 8.96 -8.18
CA ALA A 626 19.81 10.21 -7.42
C ALA A 626 19.01 11.32 -8.12
N ALA A 627 19.14 11.44 -9.44
CA ALA A 627 18.39 12.39 -10.27
C ALA A 627 16.89 12.10 -10.21
N LYS A 628 16.50 10.83 -10.38
CA LYS A 628 15.13 10.37 -10.16
C LYS A 628 14.63 10.79 -8.80
N MET A 629 15.45 10.69 -7.74
CA MET A 629 15.08 11.00 -6.37
C MET A 629 15.18 12.48 -5.97
N ALA A 630 15.60 13.36 -6.89
CA ALA A 630 15.86 14.78 -6.64
C ALA A 630 16.85 15.00 -5.48
N TRP A 631 17.86 14.16 -5.39
CA TRP A 631 18.88 14.19 -4.34
C TRP A 631 20.09 15.00 -4.80
N LEU A 632 20.07 16.31 -4.53
CA LEU A 632 21.05 17.27 -5.04
C LEU A 632 22.49 16.92 -4.64
N GLU A 633 22.78 16.75 -3.35
CA GLU A 633 24.14 16.46 -2.85
C GLU A 633 24.73 15.16 -3.50
N PRO A 634 23.99 14.03 -3.57
CA PRO A 634 24.45 12.86 -4.32
C PRO A 634 24.66 13.12 -5.81
N VAL A 635 23.81 13.91 -6.48
CA VAL A 635 24.00 14.26 -7.89
C VAL A 635 25.28 15.05 -8.08
N GLU A 636 25.51 16.09 -7.28
CA GLU A 636 26.74 16.91 -7.30
C GLU A 636 27.97 16.04 -7.08
N PHE A 637 27.92 15.16 -6.06
CA PHE A 637 29.01 14.26 -5.76
C PHE A 637 29.32 13.30 -6.92
N TYR A 638 28.32 12.65 -7.51
CA TYR A 638 28.53 11.71 -8.62
C TYR A 638 29.07 12.42 -9.87
N LEU A 639 28.58 13.62 -10.18
CA LEU A 639 29.08 14.43 -11.30
C LEU A 639 30.54 14.87 -11.08
N ALA A 640 30.89 15.26 -9.85
CA ALA A 640 32.27 15.61 -9.50
C ALA A 640 33.25 14.43 -9.67
N HIS A 641 32.75 13.19 -9.66
CA HIS A 641 33.53 11.97 -9.85
C HIS A 641 33.36 11.36 -11.25
N GLY A 642 32.91 12.14 -12.24
CA GLY A 642 32.88 11.70 -13.64
C GLY A 642 31.68 10.83 -14.03
N ALA A 643 30.56 10.93 -13.32
CA ALA A 643 29.33 10.27 -13.74
C ALA A 643 28.83 10.83 -15.08
N ASP A 644 28.63 9.95 -16.06
CA ASP A 644 28.20 10.28 -17.41
C ASP A 644 26.69 10.56 -17.44
N THR A 645 26.34 11.81 -17.80
CA THR A 645 24.96 12.28 -17.91
C THR A 645 24.22 11.69 -19.12
N LYS A 646 24.96 11.18 -20.12
CA LYS A 646 24.45 10.70 -21.40
C LYS A 646 24.09 9.21 -21.40
N LEU A 647 24.50 8.46 -20.37
CA LEU A 647 24.12 7.06 -20.24
C LEU A 647 22.60 6.89 -20.25
N ARG A 648 22.16 5.79 -20.82
CA ARG A 648 20.74 5.44 -20.96
C ARG A 648 20.47 4.08 -20.34
N ASP A 649 19.42 4.02 -19.53
CA ASP A 649 18.92 2.73 -19.04
C ASP A 649 18.14 1.99 -20.13
N LYS A 650 17.61 0.81 -19.78
CA LYS A 650 16.82 -0.02 -20.71
C LYS A 650 15.50 0.61 -21.16
N ASP A 651 15.03 1.64 -20.46
CA ASP A 651 13.86 2.43 -20.87
C ASP A 651 14.28 3.63 -21.74
N ASN A 652 15.55 3.66 -22.18
CA ASN A 652 16.18 4.72 -22.96
C ASN A 652 16.25 6.07 -22.23
N LYS A 653 16.19 6.08 -20.89
CA LYS A 653 16.14 7.28 -20.06
C LYS A 653 17.53 7.66 -19.52
N THR A 654 17.87 8.94 -19.64
CA THR A 654 19.07 9.55 -19.00
C THR A 654 18.78 9.98 -17.56
N ALA A 655 19.81 10.44 -16.85
CA ALA A 655 19.62 11.06 -15.53
C ALA A 655 18.68 12.29 -15.60
N LEU A 656 18.81 13.12 -16.64
CA LEU A 656 17.95 14.29 -16.85
C LEU A 656 16.50 13.88 -17.11
N ASP A 657 16.27 12.85 -17.92
CA ASP A 657 14.92 12.32 -18.18
C ASP A 657 14.24 11.86 -16.88
N TRP A 658 15.00 11.18 -16.02
CA TRP A 658 14.50 10.75 -14.71
C TRP A 658 14.20 11.93 -13.78
N ALA A 659 15.05 12.97 -13.77
CA ALA A 659 14.83 14.17 -12.98
C ALA A 659 13.54 14.92 -13.39
N ARG A 660 13.16 14.88 -14.67
CA ARG A 660 11.95 15.51 -15.22
C ARG A 660 10.65 14.71 -14.98
N THR A 661 10.73 13.50 -14.41
CA THR A 661 9.52 12.69 -14.20
C THR A 661 8.56 13.31 -13.15
N PRO A 662 7.24 13.40 -13.45
CA PRO A 662 6.28 13.97 -12.51
C PRO A 662 6.14 13.17 -11.20
N ARG A 663 6.10 13.89 -10.06
CA ARG A 663 5.89 13.29 -8.74
C ARG A 663 4.56 13.73 -8.13
N SER A 664 3.66 12.77 -7.89
CA SER A 664 2.43 13.03 -7.13
C SER A 664 2.76 13.29 -5.65
N ARG A 665 2.19 14.36 -5.07
CA ARG A 665 2.34 14.71 -3.63
C ARG A 665 3.75 15.14 -3.22
N GLU A 666 4.48 15.83 -4.09
CA GLU A 666 5.80 16.39 -3.78
C GLU A 666 5.70 17.65 -2.92
N LYS A 667 6.56 17.78 -1.91
CA LYS A 667 6.64 18.97 -1.04
C LYS A 667 7.41 20.10 -1.71
N LEU A 668 7.17 21.36 -1.33
CA LEU A 668 7.82 22.54 -1.94
C LEU A 668 9.36 22.44 -1.97
N TYR A 669 10.00 22.04 -0.87
CA TYR A 669 11.46 21.89 -0.82
C TYR A 669 11.99 20.80 -1.78
N GLN A 670 11.21 19.74 -2.01
CA GLN A 670 11.58 18.67 -2.95
C GLN A 670 11.45 19.17 -4.40
N LYS A 671 10.43 19.99 -4.68
CA LYS A 671 10.28 20.67 -5.98
C LYS A 671 11.46 21.60 -6.27
N GLN A 672 11.91 22.35 -5.26
CA GLN A 672 13.10 23.22 -5.37
C GLN A 672 14.38 22.40 -5.61
N GLN A 673 14.61 21.34 -4.83
CA GLN A 673 15.76 20.44 -5.05
C GLN A 673 15.73 19.80 -6.44
N ARG A 674 14.57 19.35 -6.91
CA ARG A 674 14.42 18.81 -8.25
C ARG A 674 14.76 19.85 -9.32
N GLN A 675 14.32 21.09 -9.17
CA GLN A 675 14.66 22.15 -10.12
C GLN A 675 16.17 22.43 -10.16
N LYS A 676 16.84 22.41 -9.01
CA LYS A 676 18.30 22.51 -8.94
C LYS A 676 19.00 21.35 -9.65
N VAL A 677 18.54 20.11 -9.40
CA VAL A 677 19.06 18.91 -10.08
C VAL A 677 18.86 18.98 -11.59
N ILE A 678 17.68 19.43 -12.07
CA ILE A 678 17.41 19.58 -13.50
C ILE A 678 18.38 20.60 -14.11
N LYS A 679 18.49 21.80 -13.51
CA LYS A 679 19.42 22.84 -13.98
C LYS A 679 20.87 22.36 -14.01
N LEU A 680 21.29 21.61 -12.99
CA LEU A 680 22.64 21.06 -12.88
C LEU A 680 22.91 19.98 -13.95
N LEU A 681 21.93 19.17 -14.29
CA LEU A 681 22.06 18.15 -15.34
C LEU A 681 21.94 18.75 -16.75
N GLU A 682 21.27 19.89 -16.91
CA GLU A 682 21.19 20.63 -18.17
C GLU A 682 22.51 21.35 -18.50
N SER A 683 23.32 21.70 -17.49
CA SER A 683 24.59 22.38 -17.67
C SER A 683 25.80 21.44 -17.87
N LYS A 684 25.58 20.12 -17.94
CA LYS A 684 26.60 19.08 -18.06
C LYS A 684 26.33 18.22 -19.30
#